data_AF-A0A5R8LQN9-F1
#
_entry.id   AF-A0A5R8LQN9-F1
#
_cell.length_a   1.000
_cell.length_b   1.000
_cell.length_c   1.000
_cell.angle_alpha   90.00
_cell.angle_beta   90.00
_cell.angle_gamma   90.00
#
_symmetry.space_group_name_H-M   'P 1'
#
loop_
_entity.id
_entity.type
_entity.pdbx_description
1 polymer ?
#
loop_
_entity_poly.entity_id
_entity_poly.type
_entity_poly.pdbx_seq_one_letter_code
_entity_poly.pdbx_strand_id
1 'polypeptide(L)'
;MRPLTLRFLSAPAHAHTKPAVSANSGFCYVLADRAHQIYEKTTHDAVYVTASTGYLAYRLTGNRIDTAASYIGTWPIDMDKWDWTDEDMMFDFLNLPRTSLFKLVKPGGILGNVTEEAAAATGLPKGLPVIATANDKAVEALGAGLKTGPDLLLSLGTYTTPMLQGNENHPFGTTRYYWTNFADVPDEYLYESNGVYRGMWTVSWFAKQFQGIGNATHESTLDVLTREAATVLPGSDGLLTILDWQPAADRPFRKGAFIGLDERHNRGHMFRSILEGLAFNLLDYSTAMLKKLDRKVDRLVVTGGGVQNDIFMQLIADIFNLPAQRNVITDAAGLGAAINAAVGIGEYRMYDEAIAAMVKPADSFAPQANAVAQYAKVYEKYKNLHQLTDPVFKDLQTINGVAERGKVGLNQILKFDPEDMQLTVQAGVPLKQAEDWLNEKGYTTGHLPQSQPLADFGGLVATRSIGQLSTLYGGIEDMVVGLEAVMPDGRIVRIKNVPRRSVVPNIRHVFIGNEGSLAFITEVTVKLVPYLPDTYHYLAYTVDTMREGFHLLRDIVATGYRPSVIRLYDAQDWSQFYPKHAEKPVLIFRTEGPQPLSDATAGAIKSMVEASDQTQPYEPLDEIIDWFKHLTWTQKEVDAEVNQLEKTPLVGFTTEVAANWHEIVNIFEAVTARVKKEIPNLCGIGGHSSHSYVNGTNLYFVYAFIDAEDDPAGEMARYHDPINKIIVEETLKRGGTMSHHHGVGKARAPFIKEEYGSSYWVLKTLLKSFDPKNTMNAGNIIPLEFWDEPD
;
A
#
# COMPACT_ATOMS: atom_id res chain seq x y z
N MET A 1 38.57 -15.49 -4.98
CA MET A 1 37.26 -15.08 -4.40
C MET A 1 36.17 -15.74 -5.23
N ARG A 2 35.35 -16.63 -4.65
CA ARG A 2 34.03 -16.94 -5.22
C ARG A 2 33.09 -15.80 -4.78
N PRO A 3 32.20 -15.29 -5.64
CA PRO A 3 31.21 -14.33 -5.21
C PRO A 3 30.23 -15.03 -4.27
N LEU A 4 30.21 -14.64 -3.00
CA LEU A 4 29.09 -14.96 -2.12
C LEU A 4 27.97 -13.97 -2.47
N THR A 5 26.88 -14.49 -3.02
CA THR A 5 25.70 -13.69 -3.36
C THR A 5 24.99 -13.30 -2.06
N LEU A 6 25.20 -12.08 -1.58
CA LEU A 6 24.43 -11.52 -0.46
C LEU A 6 23.09 -10.97 -0.96
N ARG A 7 22.00 -11.34 -0.30
CA ARG A 7 20.77 -10.54 -0.28
C ARG A 7 20.72 -9.80 1.05
N PHE A 8 20.66 -8.47 0.99
CA PHE A 8 20.41 -7.63 2.16
C PHE A 8 18.91 -7.58 2.41
N LEU A 9 18.46 -7.92 3.62
CA LEU A 9 17.23 -7.36 4.15
C LEU A 9 17.59 -5.97 4.67
N SER A 10 17.37 -4.93 3.86
CA SER A 10 17.33 -3.57 4.41
C SER A 10 16.03 -3.43 5.20
N ALA A 11 16.12 -3.04 6.46
CA ALA A 11 14.95 -2.61 7.22
C ALA A 11 14.46 -1.26 6.67
N PRO A 12 13.23 -1.18 6.18
CA PRO A 12 12.23 -0.38 6.82
C PRO A 12 11.64 -1.19 7.99
N ALA A 13 11.10 -0.51 9.01
CA ALA A 13 10.05 -1.13 9.80
C ALA A 13 9.00 -1.72 8.83
N HIS A 14 8.18 -2.67 9.27
CA HIS A 14 7.00 -3.21 8.56
C HIS A 14 7.18 -4.52 7.77
N ALA A 15 6.67 -5.57 8.42
CA ALA A 15 6.18 -6.86 7.95
C ALA A 15 5.91 -7.69 9.23
N HIS A 16 4.69 -7.63 9.77
CA HIS A 16 4.20 -8.70 10.63
C HIS A 16 3.80 -9.89 9.75
N THR A 17 3.91 -11.07 10.35
CA THR A 17 2.92 -12.14 10.29
C THR A 17 1.56 -11.73 9.71
N LYS A 18 1.35 -12.08 8.42
CA LYS A 18 0.12 -12.07 7.58
C LYS A 18 -0.46 -10.72 7.11
N PRO A 19 -1.09 -10.68 5.89
CA PRO A 19 -1.24 -9.47 5.10
C PRO A 19 -2.49 -8.67 5.48
N ALA A 20 -2.30 -7.59 6.24
CA ALA A 20 -3.25 -6.49 6.27
C ALA A 20 -2.98 -5.52 5.11
N VAL A 21 -4.01 -5.23 4.33
CA VAL A 21 -4.10 -4.03 3.51
C VAL A 21 -4.12 -2.82 4.44
N SER A 22 -2.94 -2.34 4.85
CA SER A 22 -2.78 -0.93 5.22
C SER A 22 -1.34 -0.51 4.97
N ALA A 23 -1.18 0.46 4.07
CA ALA A 23 0.06 1.19 3.84
C ALA A 23 0.30 2.13 5.04
N ASN A 24 0.52 1.56 6.22
CA ASN A 24 0.77 2.30 7.44
C ASN A 24 2.25 2.19 7.79
N SER A 25 3.04 3.09 7.17
CA SER A 25 4.37 3.58 7.59
C SER A 25 5.30 4.01 6.45
N GLY A 26 6.07 5.06 6.70
CA GLY A 26 6.96 5.70 5.74
C GLY A 26 8.43 5.39 5.94
N PHE A 27 8.85 4.13 6.09
CA PHE A 27 10.29 3.80 6.11
C PHE A 27 10.81 3.42 4.70
N CYS A 28 11.86 4.12 4.25
CA CYS A 28 12.83 3.75 3.20
C CYS A 28 12.33 3.22 1.83
N TYR A 29 11.96 4.12 0.92
CA TYR A 29 11.95 3.84 -0.54
C TYR A 29 13.27 4.24 -1.19
N VAL A 30 14.23 3.31 -1.31
CA VAL A 30 15.14 3.17 -2.48
C VAL A 30 15.56 1.70 -2.75
N LEU A 31 15.32 0.70 -1.87
CA LEU A 31 15.76 -0.69 -2.13
C LEU A 31 14.74 -1.82 -1.81
N ALA A 32 13.45 -1.51 -1.69
CA ALA A 32 12.46 -2.40 -1.09
C ALA A 32 11.45 -3.02 -2.09
N ASP A 33 11.90 -3.75 -3.11
CA ASP A 33 11.02 -4.70 -3.84
C ASP A 33 11.21 -6.16 -3.38
N ARG A 34 12.25 -6.43 -2.57
CA ARG A 34 12.57 -7.76 -2.03
C ARG A 34 12.51 -7.87 -0.50
N ALA A 35 12.21 -6.78 0.21
CA ALA A 35 12.28 -6.74 1.68
C ALA A 35 10.94 -7.06 2.38
N HIS A 36 9.84 -7.19 1.63
CA HIS A 36 8.49 -7.47 2.16
C HIS A 36 8.04 -8.93 1.96
N GLN A 37 8.88 -9.76 1.36
CA GLN A 37 8.57 -11.16 1.10
C GLN A 37 9.05 -12.02 2.26
N ILE A 38 8.24 -13.01 2.65
CA ILE A 38 8.66 -14.14 3.48
C ILE A 38 9.96 -14.70 2.88
N TYR A 39 10.94 -15.06 3.72
CA TYR A 39 12.22 -15.54 3.22
C TYR A 39 12.00 -16.83 2.41
N GLU A 40 12.05 -16.72 1.08
CA GLU A 40 12.07 -17.89 0.19
C GLU A 40 13.53 -18.30 -0.04
N LYS A 41 13.84 -19.56 0.28
CA LYS A 41 15.14 -20.19 0.07
C LYS A 41 15.38 -20.39 -1.44
N THR A 42 15.65 -19.30 -2.15
CA THR A 42 15.79 -19.22 -3.61
C THR A 42 17.15 -19.67 -4.13
N THR A 43 18.12 -19.91 -3.24
CA THR A 43 19.44 -20.46 -3.57
C THR A 43 19.82 -21.52 -2.54
N HIS A 44 20.46 -22.59 -2.98
CA HIS A 44 21.00 -23.63 -2.08
C HIS A 44 22.16 -23.11 -1.20
N ASP A 45 22.57 -21.84 -1.33
CA ASP A 45 23.84 -21.32 -0.83
C ASP A 45 23.72 -20.32 0.34
N ALA A 46 22.54 -19.69 0.55
CA ALA A 46 22.35 -18.76 1.67
C ALA A 46 21.99 -19.52 2.94
N VAL A 47 22.98 -19.73 3.83
CA VAL A 47 22.84 -20.49 5.08
C VAL A 47 22.48 -19.62 6.28
N TYR A 48 22.78 -18.32 6.24
CA TYR A 48 22.63 -17.40 7.36
C TYR A 48 21.92 -16.10 6.99
N VAL A 49 21.17 -15.55 7.93
CA VAL A 49 20.42 -14.29 7.82
C VAL A 49 20.74 -13.43 9.05
N THR A 50 21.05 -12.15 8.82
CA THR A 50 21.47 -11.21 9.86
C THR A 50 21.28 -9.76 9.37
N ALA A 51 21.25 -8.81 10.30
CA ALA A 51 21.30 -7.38 9.99
C ALA A 51 22.66 -6.98 9.39
N SER A 52 22.75 -5.76 8.86
CA SER A 52 24.02 -5.22 8.34
C SER A 52 25.13 -5.21 9.40
N THR A 53 24.77 -5.02 10.67
CA THR A 53 25.66 -5.07 11.83
C THR A 53 26.29 -6.45 11.99
N GLY A 54 25.50 -7.53 12.02
CA GLY A 54 26.02 -8.88 12.19
C GLY A 54 26.86 -9.33 11.01
N TYR A 55 26.54 -8.90 9.79
CA TYR A 55 27.43 -9.13 8.65
C TYR A 55 28.80 -8.48 8.85
N LEU A 56 28.84 -7.19 9.24
CA LEU A 56 30.11 -6.50 9.52
C LEU A 56 30.86 -7.17 10.68
N ALA A 57 30.16 -7.55 11.74
CA ALA A 57 30.74 -8.27 12.88
C ALA A 57 31.36 -9.59 12.45
N TYR A 58 30.68 -10.38 11.62
CA TYR A 58 31.21 -11.63 11.07
C TYR A 58 32.41 -11.40 10.17
N ARG A 59 32.39 -10.36 9.32
CA ARG A 59 33.53 -10.02 8.45
C ARG A 59 34.75 -9.57 9.25
N LEU A 60 34.57 -8.91 10.38
CA LEU A 60 35.65 -8.48 11.26
C LEU A 60 36.19 -9.61 12.12
N THR A 61 35.31 -10.44 12.69
CA THR A 61 35.64 -11.35 13.79
C THR A 61 35.61 -12.83 13.45
N GLY A 62 34.94 -13.21 12.35
CA GLY A 62 34.63 -14.60 12.01
C GLY A 62 33.52 -15.23 12.86
N ASN A 63 33.00 -14.52 13.87
CA ASN A 63 31.98 -15.02 14.78
C ASN A 63 30.57 -14.73 14.24
N ARG A 64 29.66 -15.68 14.45
CA ARG A 64 28.22 -15.52 14.14
C ARG A 64 27.48 -14.99 15.36
N ILE A 65 27.90 -13.81 15.80
CA ILE A 65 27.36 -13.10 16.95
C ILE A 65 26.98 -11.70 16.49
N ASP A 66 25.81 -11.23 16.87
CA ASP A 66 25.33 -9.88 16.60
C ASP A 66 24.66 -9.28 17.84
N THR A 67 24.32 -8.00 17.78
CA THR A 67 23.58 -7.30 18.83
C THR A 67 22.08 -7.49 18.69
N ALA A 68 21.38 -7.80 19.80
CA ALA A 68 19.91 -7.84 19.82
C ALA A 68 19.29 -6.48 19.45
N ALA A 69 19.97 -5.39 19.81
CA ALA A 69 19.44 -4.02 19.68
C ALA A 69 19.36 -3.49 18.23
N SER A 70 19.79 -4.29 17.25
CA SER A 70 19.60 -4.00 15.82
C SER A 70 18.39 -4.71 15.23
N TYR A 71 17.72 -5.58 15.98
CA TYR A 71 16.58 -6.37 15.52
C TYR A 71 15.30 -5.84 16.16
N ILE A 72 14.39 -5.29 15.35
CA ILE A 72 13.08 -4.81 15.80
C ILE A 72 12.02 -5.11 14.74
N GLY A 73 10.75 -5.08 15.12
CA GLY A 73 9.63 -5.21 14.19
C GLY A 73 9.47 -6.62 13.63
N THR A 74 9.94 -6.84 12.40
CA THR A 74 9.64 -8.03 11.57
C THR A 74 10.50 -9.25 11.89
N TRP A 75 11.50 -9.08 12.75
CA TRP A 75 12.37 -10.14 13.20
C TRP A 75 11.71 -10.95 14.32
N PRO A 76 11.99 -12.26 14.45
CA PRO A 76 11.44 -13.09 15.51
C PRO A 76 12.13 -12.82 16.86
N ILE A 77 12.17 -11.56 17.30
CA ILE A 77 12.84 -11.08 18.50
C ILE A 77 11.84 -10.92 19.66
N ASP A 78 12.22 -11.41 20.84
CA ASP A 78 11.52 -11.13 22.09
C ASP A 78 12.23 -9.95 22.77
N MET A 79 11.56 -8.78 22.78
CA MET A 79 12.13 -7.54 23.27
C MET A 79 12.31 -7.50 24.79
N ASP A 80 11.65 -8.37 25.55
CA ASP A 80 11.86 -8.48 26.99
C ASP A 80 13.06 -9.39 27.30
N LYS A 81 13.28 -10.42 26.47
CA LYS A 81 14.44 -11.32 26.61
C LYS A 81 15.73 -10.76 26.03
N TRP A 82 15.64 -9.79 25.09
CA TRP A 82 16.78 -9.36 24.26
C TRP A 82 17.42 -10.52 23.49
N ASP A 83 16.59 -11.48 23.09
CA ASP A 83 17.00 -12.65 22.33
C ASP A 83 15.85 -13.09 21.42
N TRP A 84 16.10 -14.07 20.58
CA TRP A 84 15.08 -14.65 19.72
C TRP A 84 13.90 -15.22 20.53
N THR A 85 12.68 -15.08 20.01
CA THR A 85 11.48 -15.61 20.67
C THR A 85 11.52 -17.14 20.76
N ASP A 86 10.89 -17.71 21.79
CA ASP A 86 10.70 -19.16 21.92
C ASP A 86 9.50 -19.65 21.08
N GLU A 87 8.72 -18.73 20.50
CA GLU A 87 7.53 -19.06 19.71
C GLU A 87 7.88 -19.45 18.26
N ASP A 88 7.64 -20.71 17.91
CA ASP A 88 7.95 -21.22 16.56
C ASP A 88 7.07 -20.61 15.45
N MET A 89 5.87 -20.12 15.79
CA MET A 89 4.93 -19.53 14.83
C MET A 89 5.56 -18.41 13.99
N MET A 90 6.39 -17.56 14.59
CA MET A 90 7.01 -16.44 13.88
C MET A 90 8.14 -16.89 12.94
N PHE A 91 8.86 -17.96 13.31
CA PHE A 91 9.86 -18.59 12.43
C PHE A 91 9.21 -19.31 11.26
N ASP A 92 8.12 -20.02 11.51
CA ASP A 92 7.34 -20.71 10.48
C ASP A 92 6.74 -19.71 9.49
N PHE A 93 6.17 -18.60 9.99
CA PHE A 93 5.63 -17.53 9.15
C PHE A 93 6.70 -16.90 8.25
N LEU A 94 7.87 -16.60 8.81
CA LEU A 94 8.98 -16.00 8.06
C LEU A 94 9.74 -17.02 7.21
N ASN A 95 9.39 -18.31 7.30
CA ASN A 95 10.11 -19.43 6.71
C ASN A 95 11.62 -19.39 7.06
N LEU A 96 11.92 -19.05 8.31
CA LEU A 96 13.27 -18.74 8.79
C LEU A 96 13.74 -19.80 9.79
N PRO A 97 14.67 -20.71 9.43
CA PRO A 97 15.19 -21.69 10.38
C PRO A 97 15.98 -20.99 11.48
N ARG A 98 15.75 -21.34 12.76
CA ARG A 98 16.52 -20.82 13.91
C ARG A 98 18.04 -20.96 13.72
N THR A 99 18.48 -22.04 13.07
CA THR A 99 19.90 -22.32 12.77
C THR A 99 20.56 -21.36 11.80
N SER A 100 19.77 -20.56 11.07
CA SER A 100 20.26 -19.53 10.15
C SER A 100 20.56 -18.19 10.83
N LEU A 101 20.12 -18.01 12.09
CA LEU A 101 20.31 -16.78 12.82
C LEU A 101 21.62 -16.77 13.61
N PHE A 102 22.13 -15.56 13.84
CA PHE A 102 23.30 -15.35 14.68
C PHE A 102 22.90 -15.41 16.15
N LYS A 103 23.86 -15.73 17.01
CA LYS A 103 23.67 -15.59 18.46
C LYS A 103 23.59 -14.10 18.79
N LEU A 104 22.67 -13.71 19.66
CA LEU A 104 22.54 -12.32 20.08
C LEU A 104 23.28 -12.05 21.39
N VAL A 105 23.77 -10.83 21.52
CA VAL A 105 24.25 -10.22 22.77
C VAL A 105 23.62 -8.85 22.94
N LYS A 106 23.57 -8.35 24.18
CA LYS A 106 23.13 -6.98 24.45
C LYS A 106 24.24 -5.97 24.06
N PRO A 107 23.90 -4.68 23.84
CA PRO A 107 24.86 -3.59 23.73
C PRO A 107 25.96 -3.67 24.80
N GLY A 108 27.19 -3.34 24.44
CA GLY A 108 28.38 -3.48 25.29
C GLY A 108 28.97 -4.90 25.32
N GLY A 109 28.26 -5.90 24.79
CA GLY A 109 28.78 -7.27 24.64
C GLY A 109 29.88 -7.38 23.58
N ILE A 110 30.80 -8.34 23.75
CA ILE A 110 31.87 -8.60 22.78
C ILE A 110 31.34 -9.49 21.65
N LEU A 111 31.39 -8.99 20.41
CA LEU A 111 31.06 -9.75 19.20
C LEU A 111 32.21 -10.67 18.78
N GLY A 112 33.44 -10.26 19.08
CA GLY A 112 34.67 -11.02 18.83
C GLY A 112 35.89 -10.12 18.76
N ASN A 113 36.95 -10.59 18.12
CA ASN A 113 38.18 -9.84 17.93
C ASN A 113 38.52 -9.75 16.45
N VAL A 114 39.08 -8.62 16.00
CA VAL A 114 39.50 -8.41 14.62
C VAL A 114 40.47 -9.52 14.18
N THR A 115 40.09 -10.24 13.14
CA THR A 115 40.87 -11.31 12.54
C THR A 115 42.09 -10.77 11.79
N GLU A 116 43.04 -11.64 11.46
CA GLU A 116 44.19 -11.26 10.64
C GLU A 116 43.78 -10.79 9.24
N GLU A 117 42.79 -11.46 8.62
CA GLU A 117 42.26 -11.06 7.32
C GLU A 117 41.58 -9.68 7.38
N ALA A 118 40.75 -9.44 8.40
CA ALA A 118 40.11 -8.16 8.60
C ALA A 118 41.11 -7.03 8.90
N ALA A 119 42.14 -7.31 9.70
CA ALA A 119 43.22 -6.37 9.98
C ALA A 119 43.95 -5.94 8.70
N ALA A 120 44.30 -6.91 7.84
CA ALA A 120 44.94 -6.63 6.55
C ALA A 120 44.06 -5.80 5.61
N ALA A 121 42.74 -6.03 5.63
CA ALA A 121 41.79 -5.33 4.76
C ALA A 121 41.43 -3.91 5.23
N THR A 122 41.43 -3.66 6.54
CA THR A 122 40.92 -2.40 7.13
C THR A 122 41.99 -1.51 7.74
N GLY A 123 43.17 -2.08 8.04
CA GLY A 123 44.21 -1.41 8.83
C GLY A 123 43.96 -1.43 10.34
N LEU A 124 42.86 -2.03 10.81
CA LEU A 124 42.61 -2.19 12.25
C LEU A 124 43.60 -3.19 12.88
N PRO A 125 44.03 -2.99 14.14
CA PRO A 125 44.92 -3.94 14.82
C PRO A 125 44.30 -5.33 14.96
N LYS A 126 45.05 -6.36 14.60
CA LYS A 126 44.68 -7.77 14.86
C LYS A 126 44.45 -7.96 16.36
N GLY A 127 43.36 -8.65 16.70
CA GLY A 127 42.98 -8.92 18.09
C GLY A 127 42.20 -7.80 18.77
N LEU A 128 41.97 -6.65 18.11
CA LEU A 128 41.16 -5.58 18.67
C LEU A 128 39.72 -6.07 18.94
N PRO A 129 39.15 -5.89 20.15
CA PRO A 129 37.76 -6.26 20.43
C PRO A 129 36.77 -5.48 19.57
N VAL A 130 35.73 -6.17 19.09
CA VAL A 130 34.59 -5.59 18.39
C VAL A 130 33.39 -5.66 19.33
N ILE A 131 32.83 -4.49 19.68
CA ILE A 131 31.77 -4.35 20.68
C ILE A 131 30.42 -4.16 20.00
N ALA A 132 29.39 -4.79 20.56
CA ALA A 132 28.00 -4.69 20.16
C ALA A 132 27.42 -3.31 20.50
N THR A 133 26.78 -2.66 19.52
CA THR A 133 26.01 -1.43 19.70
C THR A 133 24.53 -1.66 19.40
N ALA A 134 23.73 -0.62 19.23
CA ALA A 134 22.35 -0.70 18.80
C ALA A 134 22.16 -0.13 17.37
N ASN A 135 20.91 0.02 16.95
CA ASN A 135 20.58 0.80 15.76
C ASN A 135 21.02 2.27 15.88
N ASP A 136 21.09 2.96 14.76
CA ASP A 136 21.61 4.34 14.67
C ASP A 136 20.91 5.33 15.61
N LYS A 137 19.59 5.25 15.76
CA LYS A 137 18.81 6.10 16.67
C LYS A 137 19.12 5.87 18.14
N ALA A 138 19.23 4.61 18.53
CA ALA A 138 19.58 4.23 19.90
C ALA A 138 21.01 4.65 20.27
N VAL A 139 21.95 4.48 19.34
CA VAL A 139 23.34 4.90 19.52
C VAL A 139 23.44 6.44 19.55
N GLU A 140 22.69 7.14 18.68
CA GLU A 140 22.58 8.61 18.72
C GLU A 140 22.07 9.09 20.08
N ALA A 141 21.03 8.46 20.62
CA ALA A 141 20.48 8.80 21.93
C ALA A 141 21.51 8.66 23.05
N LEU A 142 22.27 7.55 23.07
CA LEU A 142 23.33 7.35 24.04
C LEU A 142 24.43 8.42 23.95
N GLY A 143 24.89 8.73 22.74
CA GLY A 143 25.92 9.77 22.54
C GLY A 143 25.40 11.20 22.73
N ALA A 144 24.10 11.42 22.66
CA ALA A 144 23.46 12.65 23.12
C ALA A 144 23.49 12.78 24.66
N GLY A 145 23.79 11.67 25.37
CA GLY A 145 23.74 11.57 26.82
C GLY A 145 22.34 11.33 27.36
N LEU A 146 21.43 10.83 26.53
CA LEU A 146 20.07 10.50 26.94
C LEU A 146 20.11 9.37 27.98
N LYS A 147 19.22 9.48 28.96
CA LYS A 147 19.02 8.53 30.05
C LYS A 147 17.55 8.47 30.38
N THR A 148 17.10 7.40 31.04
CA THR A 148 15.76 7.38 31.64
C THR A 148 15.64 8.54 32.64
N GLY A 149 14.89 9.58 32.27
CA GLY A 149 14.93 10.84 33.01
C GLY A 149 14.13 11.98 32.36
N PRO A 150 14.44 13.24 32.72
CA PRO A 150 13.66 14.42 32.33
C PRO A 150 14.10 15.02 30.98
N ASP A 151 15.00 14.37 30.24
CA ASP A 151 15.53 14.90 28.99
C ASP A 151 14.76 14.34 27.80
N LEU A 152 14.36 15.22 26.87
CA LEU A 152 13.82 14.84 25.57
C LEU A 152 14.87 15.10 24.49
N LEU A 153 15.13 14.12 23.64
CA LEU A 153 16.03 14.28 22.50
C LEU A 153 15.26 14.70 21.25
N LEU A 154 15.72 15.74 20.57
CA LEU A 154 15.26 16.12 19.24
C LEU A 154 16.37 15.79 18.22
N SER A 155 16.18 14.70 17.46
CA SER A 155 17.12 14.28 16.42
C SER A 155 16.81 15.01 15.11
N LEU A 156 17.68 15.93 14.71
CA LEU A 156 17.54 16.75 13.51
C LEU A 156 18.25 16.11 12.30
N GLY A 157 17.76 14.95 11.87
CA GLY A 157 18.19 14.25 10.66
C GLY A 157 17.29 14.49 9.45
N THR A 158 17.52 13.74 8.36
CA THR A 158 16.61 13.69 7.20
C THR A 158 15.19 13.27 7.63
N TYR A 159 15.10 12.32 8.55
CA TYR A 159 13.91 12.09 9.37
C TYR A 159 14.12 12.77 10.71
N THR A 160 13.31 13.79 10.98
CA THR A 160 13.43 14.63 12.18
C THR A 160 12.40 14.17 13.20
N THR A 161 12.83 13.70 14.36
CA THR A 161 11.93 13.06 15.33
C THR A 161 12.34 13.32 16.79
N PRO A 162 11.36 13.49 17.70
CA PRO A 162 11.56 13.41 19.15
C PRO A 162 11.74 11.97 19.66
N MET A 163 12.68 11.78 20.58
CA MET A 163 12.98 10.50 21.21
C MET A 163 13.11 10.64 22.75
N LEU A 164 12.66 9.63 23.48
CA LEU A 164 12.72 9.57 24.94
C LEU A 164 13.20 8.19 25.40
N GLN A 165 14.09 8.14 26.38
CA GLN A 165 14.54 6.87 26.96
C GLN A 165 13.67 6.42 28.14
N GLY A 166 13.43 5.12 28.23
CA GLY A 166 12.66 4.49 29.29
C GLY A 166 13.12 3.07 29.60
N ASN A 167 12.43 2.45 30.54
CA ASN A 167 12.77 1.15 31.14
C ASN A 167 11.69 0.09 30.94
N GLU A 168 10.60 0.42 30.22
CA GLU A 168 9.49 -0.47 29.95
C GLU A 168 9.38 -0.72 28.44
N ASN A 169 9.27 -1.98 28.07
CA ASN A 169 8.93 -2.36 26.71
C ASN A 169 7.45 -2.11 26.48
N HIS A 170 7.12 -1.24 25.52
CA HIS A 170 5.75 -1.10 25.05
C HIS A 170 5.64 -1.78 23.68
N PRO A 171 5.01 -2.96 23.59
CA PRO A 171 4.92 -3.70 22.35
C PRO A 171 4.36 -2.87 21.21
N PHE A 172 4.80 -3.20 20.00
CA PHE A 172 4.33 -2.55 18.78
C PHE A 172 2.79 -2.64 18.66
N GLY A 173 2.14 -1.60 18.15
CA GLY A 173 0.67 -1.55 18.02
C GLY A 173 -0.10 -1.08 19.26
N THR A 174 0.53 -1.00 20.44
CA THR A 174 -0.11 -0.47 21.66
C THR A 174 -0.47 1.02 21.56
N THR A 175 0.16 1.74 20.65
CA THR A 175 -0.14 3.15 20.35
C THR A 175 0.34 3.56 18.96
N ARG A 176 -0.26 4.64 18.44
CA ARG A 176 0.16 5.30 17.18
C ARG A 176 1.09 6.50 17.38
N TYR A 177 1.39 6.88 18.63
CA TYR A 177 2.09 8.13 18.95
C TYR A 177 3.61 7.97 18.99
N TYR A 178 4.09 6.77 19.27
CA TYR A 178 5.49 6.38 19.25
C TYR A 178 5.60 4.87 19.06
N TRP A 179 6.80 4.39 18.77
CA TRP A 179 7.17 2.97 18.85
C TRP A 179 8.39 2.79 19.76
N THR A 180 8.59 1.55 20.18
CA THR A 180 9.66 1.18 21.12
C THR A 180 10.80 0.52 20.35
N ASN A 181 11.98 1.09 20.47
CA ASN A 181 13.25 0.49 20.07
C ASN A 181 13.99 -0.02 21.32
N PHE A 182 14.95 -0.93 21.13
CA PHE A 182 15.99 -1.14 22.14
C PHE A 182 16.84 0.13 22.31
N ALA A 183 17.22 0.46 23.54
CA ALA A 183 18.26 1.47 23.78
C ALA A 183 19.66 0.88 23.51
N ASP A 184 20.67 1.74 23.36
CA ASP A 184 22.08 1.31 23.33
C ASP A 184 22.65 1.07 24.75
N VAL A 185 21.75 0.94 25.72
CA VAL A 185 21.98 0.56 27.11
C VAL A 185 21.19 -0.72 27.37
N PRO A 186 21.82 -1.81 27.84
CA PRO A 186 21.13 -3.06 28.18
C PRO A 186 19.95 -2.84 29.11
N ASP A 187 18.84 -3.54 28.84
CA ASP A 187 17.61 -3.53 29.65
C ASP A 187 16.87 -2.18 29.69
N GLU A 188 17.19 -1.28 28.76
CA GLU A 188 16.48 -0.02 28.53
C GLU A 188 15.94 0.08 27.09
N TYR A 189 14.95 0.96 26.90
CA TYR A 189 14.23 1.15 25.65
C TYR A 189 14.26 2.62 25.21
N LEU A 190 14.17 2.83 23.91
CA LEU A 190 14.06 4.15 23.30
C LEU A 190 12.70 4.29 22.64
N TYR A 191 11.88 5.21 23.13
CA TYR A 191 10.61 5.58 22.52
C TYR A 191 10.88 6.63 21.45
N GLU A 192 10.57 6.31 20.21
CA GLU A 192 10.70 7.21 19.06
C GLU A 192 9.30 7.59 18.59
N SER A 193 9.01 8.89 18.56
CA SER A 193 7.70 9.38 18.12
C SER A 193 7.62 9.51 16.60
N ASN A 194 6.42 9.82 16.10
CA ASN A 194 6.29 10.29 14.72
C ASN A 194 7.18 11.52 14.48
N GLY A 195 7.51 11.77 13.22
CA GLY A 195 8.47 12.79 12.85
C GLY A 195 8.18 13.40 11.50
N VAL A 196 8.96 14.42 11.15
CA VAL A 196 8.88 15.09 9.86
C VAL A 196 9.79 14.35 8.87
N TYR A 197 9.15 13.73 7.86
CA TYR A 197 9.88 13.19 6.72
C TYR A 197 10.53 14.33 5.94
N ARG A 198 11.80 14.13 5.55
CA ARG A 198 12.60 15.17 4.89
C ARG A 198 12.65 16.47 5.68
N GLY A 199 12.66 16.42 7.02
CA GLY A 199 12.67 17.62 7.86
C GLY A 199 13.88 18.53 7.58
N MET A 200 15.09 18.12 7.98
CA MET A 200 16.30 18.88 7.64
C MET A 200 16.63 18.89 6.14
N TRP A 201 16.12 17.91 5.38
CA TRP A 201 16.21 17.97 3.93
C TRP A 201 15.48 19.20 3.37
N THR A 202 14.32 19.58 3.93
CA THR A 202 13.56 20.77 3.50
C THR A 202 14.38 22.05 3.66
N VAL A 203 15.17 22.16 4.73
CA VAL A 203 16.13 23.25 4.95
C VAL A 203 17.16 23.30 3.82
N SER A 204 17.78 22.15 3.50
CA SER A 204 18.77 22.06 2.42
C SER A 204 18.16 22.28 1.03
N TRP A 205 16.93 21.82 0.81
CA TRP A 205 16.17 22.02 -0.42
C TRP A 205 15.85 23.50 -0.64
N PHE A 206 15.41 24.19 0.42
CA PHE A 206 15.11 25.61 0.36
C PHE A 206 16.37 26.43 0.09
N ALA A 207 17.47 26.14 0.80
CA ALA A 207 18.76 26.76 0.54
C ALA A 207 19.22 26.54 -0.91
N LYS A 208 18.97 25.35 -1.48
CA LYS A 208 19.28 25.06 -2.88
C LYS A 208 18.52 25.94 -3.88
N GLN A 209 17.34 26.46 -3.54
CA GLN A 209 16.59 27.35 -4.43
C GLN A 209 17.26 28.73 -4.60
N PHE A 210 18.20 29.07 -3.71
CA PHE A 210 18.93 30.34 -3.71
C PHE A 210 20.46 30.13 -3.81
N GLN A 211 20.89 29.10 -4.53
CA GLN A 211 22.32 28.89 -4.78
C GLN A 211 22.94 30.15 -5.41
N GLY A 212 24.12 30.53 -4.91
CA GLY A 212 24.88 31.68 -5.43
C GLY A 212 24.65 33.01 -4.72
N ILE A 213 23.78 33.08 -3.69
CA ILE A 213 23.67 34.30 -2.85
C ILE A 213 24.80 34.45 -1.83
N GLY A 214 25.56 33.38 -1.58
CA GLY A 214 26.72 33.38 -0.68
C GLY A 214 28.00 33.81 -1.38
N ASN A 215 29.03 34.09 -0.59
CA ASN A 215 30.31 34.60 -1.07
C ASN A 215 31.20 33.38 -1.35
N ALA A 216 31.71 33.23 -2.57
CA ALA A 216 32.45 32.05 -3.04
C ALA A 216 33.67 31.64 -2.16
N THR A 217 34.08 32.47 -1.21
CA THR A 217 35.26 32.25 -0.36
C THR A 217 34.95 32.05 1.13
N HIS A 218 33.77 32.45 1.67
CA HIS A 218 33.58 32.51 3.14
C HIS A 218 32.16 32.31 3.69
N GLU A 219 31.08 32.51 2.93
CA GLU A 219 29.70 32.46 3.46
C GLU A 219 28.85 31.53 2.59
N SER A 220 28.30 30.46 3.17
CA SER A 220 27.41 29.56 2.46
C SER A 220 26.03 30.19 2.26
N THR A 221 25.25 29.68 1.31
CA THR A 221 23.83 30.10 1.15
C THR A 221 23.03 29.91 2.44
N LEU A 222 23.33 28.86 3.23
CA LEU A 222 22.65 28.60 4.49
C LEU A 222 22.97 29.67 5.54
N ASP A 223 24.21 30.17 5.57
CA ASP A 223 24.62 31.23 6.49
C ASP A 223 23.89 32.55 6.19
N VAL A 224 23.77 32.90 4.90
CA VAL A 224 23.01 34.09 4.47
C VAL A 224 21.55 33.99 4.89
N LEU A 225 20.89 32.85 4.61
CA LEU A 225 19.50 32.63 4.96
C LEU A 225 19.28 32.65 6.48
N THR A 226 20.21 32.08 7.24
CA THR A 226 20.20 32.10 8.71
C THR A 226 20.28 33.53 9.23
N ARG A 227 21.22 34.33 8.72
CA ARG A 227 21.36 35.74 9.09
C ARG A 227 20.12 36.57 8.76
N GLU A 228 19.47 36.31 7.61
CA GLU A 228 18.24 37.00 7.24
C GLU A 228 17.05 36.59 8.12
N ALA A 229 16.89 35.30 8.40
CA ALA A 229 15.87 34.80 9.33
C ALA A 229 16.05 35.35 10.76
N ALA A 230 17.28 35.69 11.16
CA ALA A 230 17.59 36.33 12.44
C ALA A 230 16.89 37.69 12.62
N THR A 231 16.64 38.39 11.52
CA THR A 231 16.02 39.72 11.53
C THR A 231 14.49 39.69 11.57
N VAL A 232 13.90 38.51 11.36
CA VAL A 232 12.44 38.29 11.35
C VAL A 232 11.94 38.00 12.75
N LEU A 233 10.77 38.53 13.13
CA LEU A 233 10.18 38.31 14.46
C LEU A 233 9.60 36.89 14.61
N PRO A 234 9.46 36.38 15.86
CA PRO A 234 8.76 35.12 16.13
C PRO A 234 7.36 35.05 15.50
N GLY A 235 7.10 33.98 14.74
CA GLY A 235 5.87 33.78 13.98
C GLY A 235 5.91 34.31 12.55
N SER A 236 7.09 34.70 12.08
CA SER A 236 7.36 35.07 10.68
C SER A 236 6.35 36.06 10.08
N ASP A 237 5.92 37.04 10.87
CA ASP A 237 4.93 38.07 10.52
C ASP A 237 3.59 37.55 9.98
N GLY A 238 3.23 36.31 10.36
CA GLY A 238 2.00 35.63 9.98
C GLY A 238 2.19 34.53 8.93
N LEU A 239 3.41 34.34 8.41
CA LEU A 239 3.73 33.28 7.46
C LEU A 239 3.85 31.93 8.14
N LEU A 240 3.05 30.96 7.71
CA LEU A 240 3.05 29.59 8.20
C LEU A 240 3.56 28.63 7.11
N THR A 241 4.27 27.58 7.51
CA THR A 241 4.76 26.56 6.59
C THR A 241 4.33 25.15 7.01
N ILE A 242 3.64 24.44 6.12
CA ILE A 242 3.32 23.01 6.24
C ILE A 242 4.46 22.22 5.59
N LEU A 243 4.95 21.16 6.25
CA LEU A 243 6.19 20.46 5.89
C LEU A 243 6.03 19.14 5.12
N ASP A 244 4.88 18.90 4.50
CA ASP A 244 4.61 17.68 3.73
C ASP A 244 5.28 17.65 2.33
N TRP A 245 6.57 18.03 2.23
CA TRP A 245 7.36 17.82 1.00
C TRP A 245 7.54 16.35 0.67
N GLN A 246 7.58 15.52 1.72
CA GLN A 246 7.36 14.09 1.61
C GLN A 246 6.24 13.72 2.59
N PRO A 247 5.00 13.57 2.12
CA PRO A 247 3.91 13.18 3.00
C PRO A 247 4.09 11.74 3.48
N ALA A 248 3.42 11.43 4.60
CA ALA A 248 3.28 10.06 5.07
C ALA A 248 2.51 9.20 4.03
N ALA A 249 2.81 7.90 4.00
CA ALA A 249 2.27 6.99 2.98
C ALA A 249 0.74 6.85 3.04
N ASP A 250 0.14 7.03 4.22
CA ASP A 250 -1.31 7.01 4.47
C ASP A 250 -2.02 8.29 4.00
N ARG A 251 -1.27 9.37 3.75
CA ARG A 251 -1.80 10.68 3.33
C ARG A 251 -1.02 11.25 2.16
N PRO A 252 -0.91 10.50 1.04
CA PRO A 252 -0.05 10.87 -0.08
C PRO A 252 -0.48 12.17 -0.77
N PHE A 253 -1.72 12.62 -0.53
CA PHE A 253 -2.29 13.85 -1.06
C PHE A 253 -1.67 15.11 -0.43
N ARG A 254 -1.10 15.04 0.78
CA ARG A 254 -0.55 16.21 1.48
C ARG A 254 0.65 16.80 0.76
N LYS A 255 0.82 18.12 0.86
CA LYS A 255 1.87 18.89 0.17
C LYS A 255 2.49 19.94 1.08
N GLY A 256 3.79 20.17 0.90
CA GLY A 256 4.47 21.32 1.49
C GLY A 256 3.86 22.63 0.98
N ALA A 257 3.60 23.59 1.87
CA ALA A 257 2.95 24.85 1.51
C ALA A 257 3.37 26.02 2.41
N PHE A 258 3.43 27.21 1.82
CA PHE A 258 3.52 28.48 2.52
C PHE A 258 2.15 29.15 2.53
N ILE A 259 1.68 29.57 3.71
CA ILE A 259 0.35 30.14 3.91
C ILE A 259 0.50 31.51 4.57
N GLY A 260 -0.08 32.55 3.97
CA GLY A 260 -0.05 33.91 4.50
C GLY A 260 1.01 34.84 3.91
N LEU A 261 1.56 34.53 2.73
CA LEU A 261 2.48 35.44 2.02
C LEU A 261 1.81 36.78 1.68
N ASP A 262 2.54 37.86 1.92
CA ASP A 262 2.20 39.23 1.52
C ASP A 262 3.50 40.03 1.18
N GLU A 263 3.36 41.31 0.83
CA GLU A 263 4.47 42.17 0.38
C GLU A 263 5.61 42.36 1.38
N ARG A 264 5.40 42.09 2.68
CA ARG A 264 6.41 42.28 3.73
C ARG A 264 7.39 41.10 3.78
N HIS A 265 6.96 39.93 3.33
CA HIS A 265 7.70 38.69 3.45
C HIS A 265 8.83 38.62 2.42
N ASN A 266 10.00 38.16 2.88
CA ASN A 266 11.17 37.89 2.05
C ASN A 266 11.69 36.46 2.28
N ARG A 267 12.77 36.07 1.60
CA ARG A 267 13.35 34.71 1.74
C ARG A 267 13.78 34.39 3.19
N GLY A 268 14.15 35.38 3.98
CA GLY A 268 14.43 35.21 5.42
C GLY A 268 13.17 34.83 6.21
N HIS A 269 12.01 35.41 5.88
CA HIS A 269 10.73 35.02 6.50
C HIS A 269 10.35 33.59 6.11
N MET A 270 10.47 33.25 4.83
CA MET A 270 10.19 31.88 4.35
C MET A 270 11.13 30.85 4.98
N PHE A 271 12.41 31.19 5.14
CA PHE A 271 13.36 30.31 5.81
C PHE A 271 13.03 30.14 7.29
N ARG A 272 12.72 31.24 7.99
CA ARG A 272 12.30 31.19 9.39
C ARG A 272 11.01 30.38 9.57
N SER A 273 10.02 30.54 8.70
CA SER A 273 8.74 29.82 8.80
C SER A 273 8.89 28.31 8.58
N ILE A 274 9.86 27.86 7.77
CA ILE A 274 10.25 26.44 7.67
C ILE A 274 10.78 25.92 9.02
N LEU A 275 11.68 26.67 9.65
CA LEU A 275 12.24 26.31 10.96
C LEU A 275 11.15 26.26 12.04
N GLU A 276 10.25 27.25 12.04
CA GLU A 276 9.09 27.31 12.94
C GLU A 276 8.15 26.12 12.71
N GLY A 277 7.83 25.80 11.47
CA GLY A 277 7.03 24.62 11.12
C GLY A 277 7.67 23.30 11.59
N LEU A 278 9.00 23.19 11.53
CA LEU A 278 9.72 22.00 11.98
C LEU A 278 9.54 21.86 13.50
N ALA A 279 9.84 22.92 14.24
CA ALA A 279 9.71 22.93 15.69
C ALA A 279 8.26 22.69 16.16
N PHE A 280 7.25 23.24 15.47
CA PHE A 280 5.84 22.98 15.81
C PHE A 280 5.43 21.51 15.60
N ASN A 281 5.84 20.87 14.50
CA ASN A 281 5.58 19.45 14.31
C ASN A 281 6.26 18.61 15.39
N LEU A 282 7.52 18.93 15.72
CA LEU A 282 8.23 18.23 16.80
C LEU A 282 7.52 18.42 18.14
N LEU A 283 6.98 19.62 18.43
CA LEU A 283 6.18 19.87 19.63
C LEU A 283 4.91 19.01 19.66
N ASP A 284 4.19 18.90 18.54
CA ASP A 284 2.99 18.07 18.42
C ASP A 284 3.30 16.60 18.72
N TYR A 285 4.32 16.04 18.08
CA TYR A 285 4.71 14.64 18.25
C TYR A 285 5.23 14.36 19.67
N SER A 286 6.03 15.28 20.21
CA SER A 286 6.53 15.19 21.59
C SER A 286 5.39 15.20 22.59
N THR A 287 4.44 16.15 22.45
CA THR A 287 3.30 16.29 23.37
C THR A 287 2.43 15.04 23.35
N ALA A 288 2.16 14.48 22.17
CA ALA A 288 1.37 13.26 22.03
C ALA A 288 2.07 12.05 22.68
N MET A 289 3.37 11.88 22.44
CA MET A 289 4.18 10.81 23.05
C MET A 289 4.24 10.94 24.57
N LEU A 290 4.62 12.11 25.09
CA LEU A 290 4.74 12.37 26.52
C LEU A 290 3.42 12.18 27.26
N LYS A 291 2.31 12.63 26.67
CA LYS A 291 0.97 12.40 27.23
C LYS A 291 0.61 10.92 27.30
N LYS A 292 0.95 10.13 26.26
CA LYS A 292 0.67 8.69 26.25
C LYS A 292 1.55 7.92 27.24
N LEU A 293 2.77 8.38 27.47
CA LEU A 293 3.70 7.82 28.45
C LEU A 293 3.45 8.29 29.89
N ASP A 294 2.60 9.31 30.08
CA ASP A 294 2.45 10.03 31.36
C ASP A 294 3.79 10.55 31.93
N ARG A 295 4.60 11.16 31.05
CA ARG A 295 5.94 11.67 31.38
C ARG A 295 6.02 13.17 31.22
N LYS A 296 6.89 13.79 32.03
CA LYS A 296 7.28 15.20 31.93
C LYS A 296 8.77 15.28 31.64
N VAL A 297 9.17 16.34 30.96
CA VAL A 297 10.55 16.64 30.59
C VAL A 297 10.86 18.09 30.96
N ASP A 298 12.10 18.32 31.38
CA ASP A 298 12.57 19.62 31.89
C ASP A 298 13.56 20.29 30.94
N ARG A 299 14.10 19.55 29.97
CA ARG A 299 15.14 20.03 29.05
C ARG A 299 15.11 19.27 27.72
N LEU A 300 15.50 19.97 26.68
CA LEU A 300 15.71 19.42 25.34
C LEU A 300 17.20 19.23 25.08
N VAL A 301 17.57 18.04 24.59
CA VAL A 301 18.87 17.79 23.97
C VAL A 301 18.64 17.74 22.48
N VAL A 302 19.44 18.47 21.70
CA VAL A 302 19.26 18.54 20.25
C VAL A 302 20.51 18.01 19.56
N THR A 303 20.32 17.13 18.59
CA THR A 303 21.39 16.50 17.79
C THR A 303 21.11 16.62 16.30
N GLY A 304 22.08 16.24 15.45
CA GLY A 304 21.93 16.25 14.00
C GLY A 304 22.32 17.59 13.34
N GLY A 305 22.13 17.71 12.02
CA GLY A 305 22.71 18.80 11.23
C GLY A 305 22.18 20.19 11.57
N GLY A 306 21.00 20.29 12.18
CA GLY A 306 20.38 21.57 12.53
C GLY A 306 20.98 22.27 13.75
N VAL A 307 21.77 21.57 14.58
CA VAL A 307 22.32 22.13 15.84
C VAL A 307 23.33 23.25 15.63
N GLN A 308 23.88 23.38 14.42
CA GLN A 308 24.82 24.44 14.06
C GLN A 308 24.13 25.81 13.91
N ASN A 309 22.80 25.83 13.81
CA ASN A 309 22.01 27.04 13.65
C ASN A 309 21.50 27.54 15.00
N ASP A 310 22.16 28.56 15.58
CA ASP A 310 21.80 29.14 16.88
C ASP A 310 20.36 29.68 16.94
N ILE A 311 19.84 30.20 15.81
CA ILE A 311 18.45 30.65 15.73
C ILE A 311 17.52 29.46 15.81
N PHE A 312 17.89 28.34 15.16
CA PHE A 312 17.10 27.11 15.23
C PHE A 312 17.10 26.51 16.64
N MET A 313 18.21 26.60 17.36
CA MET A 313 18.28 26.21 18.76
C MET A 313 17.42 27.11 19.66
N GLN A 314 17.48 28.42 19.46
CA GLN A 314 16.71 29.38 20.26
C GLN A 314 15.20 29.26 20.03
N LEU A 315 14.72 29.15 18.78
CA LEU A 315 13.27 28.99 18.59
C LEU A 315 12.77 27.64 19.10
N ILE A 316 13.57 26.56 19.03
CA ILE A 316 13.18 25.27 19.62
C ILE A 316 12.93 25.46 21.12
N ALA A 317 13.84 26.14 21.83
CA ALA A 317 13.65 26.47 23.23
C ALA A 317 12.38 27.31 23.47
N ASP A 318 12.16 28.34 22.66
CA ASP A 318 11.01 29.24 22.78
C ASP A 318 9.67 28.55 22.48
N ILE A 319 9.61 27.66 21.47
CA ILE A 319 8.38 26.96 21.06
C ILE A 319 8.01 25.89 22.07
N PHE A 320 8.97 25.12 22.56
CA PHE A 320 8.74 24.10 23.58
C PHE A 320 8.59 24.70 24.98
N ASN A 321 9.01 25.95 25.18
CA ASN A 321 9.14 26.60 26.48
C ASN A 321 9.99 25.77 27.45
N LEU A 322 11.10 25.22 26.95
CA LEU A 322 12.05 24.41 27.70
C LEU A 322 13.47 24.83 27.31
N PRO A 323 14.46 24.77 28.23
CA PRO A 323 15.84 24.99 27.85
C PRO A 323 16.29 23.94 26.83
N ALA A 324 16.89 24.38 25.73
CA ALA A 324 17.47 23.50 24.72
C ALA A 324 19.00 23.54 24.79
N GLN A 325 19.66 22.39 24.70
CA GLN A 325 21.11 22.30 24.68
C GLN A 325 21.63 21.52 23.47
N ARG A 326 22.83 21.89 23.01
CA ARG A 326 23.63 21.07 22.09
C ARG A 326 24.90 20.61 22.79
N ASN A 327 25.44 19.47 22.35
CA ASN A 327 26.69 18.93 22.88
C ASN A 327 27.90 19.41 22.05
N VAL A 328 29.09 19.38 22.65
CA VAL A 328 30.37 19.73 22.00
C VAL A 328 30.62 18.83 20.78
N ILE A 329 30.39 17.53 20.94
CA ILE A 329 30.49 16.56 19.84
C ILE A 329 29.13 16.50 19.16
N THR A 330 29.11 16.87 17.89
CA THR A 330 27.87 16.94 17.09
C THR A 330 27.54 15.61 16.41
N ASP A 331 28.53 14.73 16.24
CA ASP A 331 28.32 13.34 15.84
C ASP A 331 27.97 12.48 17.06
N ALA A 332 26.71 12.55 17.47
CA ALA A 332 26.21 11.81 18.61
C ALA A 332 26.24 10.29 18.39
N ALA A 333 26.01 9.79 17.17
CA ALA A 333 26.08 8.36 16.90
C ALA A 333 27.52 7.82 17.05
N GLY A 334 28.52 8.54 16.52
CA GLY A 334 29.92 8.18 16.72
C GLY A 334 30.33 8.16 18.21
N LEU A 335 29.88 9.16 18.97
CA LEU A 335 30.14 9.22 20.42
C LEU A 335 29.43 8.11 21.20
N GLY A 336 28.17 7.78 20.86
CA GLY A 336 27.43 6.68 21.48
C GLY A 336 28.13 5.34 21.31
N ALA A 337 28.60 5.05 20.08
CA ALA A 337 29.38 3.85 19.81
C ALA A 337 30.68 3.80 20.64
N ALA A 338 31.35 4.94 20.82
CA ALA A 338 32.56 5.04 21.66
C ALA A 338 32.26 4.85 23.15
N ILE A 339 31.16 5.41 23.67
CA ILE A 339 30.69 5.20 25.05
C ILE A 339 30.44 3.71 25.28
N ASN A 340 29.72 3.08 24.36
CA ASN A 340 29.36 1.68 24.47
C ASN A 340 30.60 0.77 24.38
N ALA A 341 31.55 1.10 23.50
CA ALA A 341 32.84 0.43 23.44
C ALA A 341 33.65 0.58 24.74
N ALA A 342 33.69 1.77 25.32
CA ALA A 342 34.42 2.04 26.57
C ALA A 342 33.84 1.26 27.75
N VAL A 343 32.52 1.16 27.86
CA VAL A 343 31.85 0.30 28.84
C VAL A 343 32.12 -1.18 28.53
N GLY A 344 32.01 -1.60 27.27
CA GLY A 344 32.20 -2.99 26.86
C GLY A 344 33.60 -3.56 27.08
N ILE A 345 34.65 -2.71 27.04
CA ILE A 345 36.02 -3.11 27.41
C ILE A 345 36.33 -2.94 28.92
N GLY A 346 35.39 -2.41 29.70
CA GLY A 346 35.53 -2.22 31.15
C GLY A 346 36.31 -0.97 31.56
N GLU A 347 36.53 0.01 30.67
CA GLU A 347 37.13 1.31 31.02
C GLU A 347 36.21 2.08 31.98
N TYR A 348 34.89 1.97 31.76
CA TYR A 348 33.86 2.47 32.69
C TYR A 348 32.99 1.31 33.17
N ARG A 349 32.61 1.33 34.45
CA ARG A 349 31.80 0.25 35.04
C ARG A 349 30.33 0.39 34.73
N MET A 350 29.84 1.62 34.56
CA MET A 350 28.44 1.94 34.32
C MET A 350 28.31 2.96 33.17
N TYR A 351 27.24 2.85 32.39
CA TYR A 351 26.94 3.82 31.32
C TYR A 351 26.83 5.25 31.85
N ASP A 352 26.31 5.44 33.06
CA ASP A 352 26.23 6.76 33.70
C ASP A 352 27.59 7.44 33.88
N GLU A 353 28.61 6.67 34.25
CA GLU A 353 29.99 7.14 34.42
C GLU A 353 30.59 7.54 33.06
N ALA A 354 30.41 6.68 32.05
CA ALA A 354 30.90 6.92 30.70
C ALA A 354 30.23 8.15 30.05
N ILE A 355 28.91 8.28 30.16
CA ILE A 355 28.15 9.44 29.66
C ILE A 355 28.66 10.73 30.32
N ALA A 356 28.81 10.75 31.65
CA ALA A 356 29.30 11.93 32.37
C ALA A 356 30.74 12.32 31.96
N ALA A 357 31.57 11.32 31.67
CA ALA A 357 32.95 11.53 31.24
C ALA A 357 33.05 12.02 29.78
N MET A 358 32.25 11.45 28.87
CA MET A 358 32.44 11.57 27.43
C MET A 358 31.47 12.56 26.75
N VAL A 359 30.24 12.72 27.27
CA VAL A 359 29.27 13.68 26.74
C VAL A 359 29.46 15.02 27.44
N LYS A 360 29.81 16.05 26.68
CA LYS A 360 30.00 17.42 27.19
C LYS A 360 28.96 18.36 26.57
N PRO A 361 28.10 19.00 27.38
CA PRO A 361 27.26 20.10 26.93
C PRO A 361 28.12 21.24 26.38
N ALA A 362 27.69 21.88 25.29
CA ALA A 362 28.31 23.08 24.76
C ALA A 362 27.45 24.30 25.14
N ASP A 363 26.49 24.64 24.28
CA ASP A 363 25.64 25.81 24.44
C ASP A 363 24.25 25.41 24.93
N SER A 364 23.67 26.27 25.76
CA SER A 364 22.29 26.16 26.25
C SER A 364 21.52 27.43 25.91
N PHE A 365 20.29 27.24 25.45
CA PHE A 365 19.38 28.28 25.00
C PHE A 365 18.16 28.28 25.91
N ALA A 366 18.00 29.35 26.69
CA ALA A 366 16.86 29.50 27.59
C ALA A 366 15.66 30.09 26.82
N PRO A 367 14.42 29.62 27.10
CA PRO A 367 13.22 30.17 26.47
C PRO A 367 13.04 31.64 26.82
N GLN A 368 12.75 32.46 25.82
CA GLN A 368 12.50 33.89 25.98
C GLN A 368 11.01 34.14 26.13
N ALA A 369 10.59 34.67 27.30
CA ALA A 369 9.18 34.82 27.66
C ALA A 369 8.31 35.52 26.59
N ASN A 370 8.85 36.55 25.93
CA ASN A 370 8.15 37.25 24.85
C ASN A 370 7.96 36.38 23.60
N ALA A 371 8.97 35.61 23.21
CA ALA A 371 8.91 34.70 22.07
C ALA A 371 7.98 33.52 22.36
N VAL A 372 8.06 32.93 23.57
CA VAL A 372 7.14 31.88 24.05
C VAL A 372 5.68 32.34 23.93
N ALA A 373 5.36 33.52 24.46
CA ALA A 373 4.00 34.07 24.42
C ALA A 373 3.52 34.34 22.99
N GLN A 374 4.44 34.69 22.07
CA GLN A 374 4.12 34.90 20.67
C GLN A 374 3.92 33.57 19.93
N TYR A 375 4.81 32.60 20.10
CA TYR A 375 4.71 31.29 19.49
C TYR A 375 3.48 30.52 19.96
N ALA A 376 3.06 30.65 21.22
CA ALA A 376 1.81 30.08 21.70
C ALA A 376 0.59 30.54 20.87
N LYS A 377 0.53 31.83 20.49
CA LYS A 377 -0.55 32.37 19.66
C LYS A 377 -0.51 31.81 18.23
N VAL A 378 0.69 31.65 17.68
CA VAL A 378 0.91 31.13 16.33
C VAL A 378 0.57 29.64 16.27
N TYR A 379 1.02 28.86 17.25
CA TYR A 379 0.80 27.43 17.36
C TYR A 379 -0.70 27.07 17.43
N GLU A 380 -1.51 27.86 18.14
CA GLU A 380 -2.96 27.67 18.19
C GLU A 380 -3.62 27.72 16.79
N LYS A 381 -3.03 28.45 15.84
CA LYS A 381 -3.48 28.47 14.44
C LYS A 381 -2.83 27.33 13.64
N TYR A 382 -1.54 27.07 13.90
CA TYR A 382 -0.76 26.05 13.23
C TYR A 382 -1.35 24.64 13.36
N LYS A 383 -1.75 24.23 14.57
CA LYS A 383 -2.18 22.84 14.87
C LYS A 383 -3.41 22.35 14.08
N ASN A 384 -4.18 23.28 13.50
CA ASN A 384 -5.38 22.97 12.72
C ASN A 384 -5.17 23.13 11.21
N LEU A 385 -3.98 23.49 10.74
CA LEU A 385 -3.74 23.79 9.32
C LEU A 385 -4.07 22.62 8.41
N HIS A 386 -3.67 21.40 8.76
CA HIS A 386 -3.99 20.21 7.96
C HIS A 386 -5.50 20.01 7.77
N GLN A 387 -6.33 20.33 8.77
CA GLN A 387 -7.79 20.20 8.62
C GLN A 387 -8.35 21.15 7.54
N LEU A 388 -7.69 22.28 7.32
CA LEU A 388 -8.07 23.28 6.32
C LEU A 388 -7.45 22.98 4.95
N THR A 389 -6.23 22.48 4.90
CA THR A 389 -5.51 22.25 3.64
C THR A 389 -5.74 20.87 3.05
N ASP A 390 -6.04 19.85 3.85
CA ASP A 390 -6.24 18.48 3.38
C ASP A 390 -7.35 18.41 2.30
N PRO A 391 -8.53 19.05 2.44
CA PRO A 391 -9.53 19.08 1.37
C PRO A 391 -9.01 19.71 0.07
N VAL A 392 -8.33 20.87 0.19
CA VAL A 392 -7.75 21.57 -0.98
C VAL A 392 -6.68 20.72 -1.65
N PHE A 393 -5.83 20.04 -0.89
CA PHE A 393 -4.78 19.20 -1.44
C PHE A 393 -5.32 17.93 -2.10
N LYS A 394 -6.39 17.34 -1.55
CA LYS A 394 -7.14 16.26 -2.21
C LYS A 394 -7.72 16.74 -3.54
N ASP A 395 -8.38 17.91 -3.56
CA ASP A 395 -8.92 18.49 -4.80
C ASP A 395 -7.80 18.80 -5.80
N LEU A 396 -6.68 19.37 -5.36
CA LEU A 396 -5.52 19.65 -6.21
C LEU A 396 -4.82 18.40 -6.73
N GLN A 397 -5.02 17.24 -6.12
CA GLN A 397 -4.56 15.96 -6.69
C GLN A 397 -5.36 15.60 -7.94
N THR A 398 -6.63 16.02 -8.03
CA THR A 398 -7.49 15.81 -9.20
C THR A 398 -7.17 16.78 -10.34
N ILE A 399 -6.62 17.97 -10.03
CA ILE A 399 -6.27 18.99 -11.02
C ILE A 399 -4.94 18.63 -11.70
N ASN A 400 -4.96 18.55 -13.04
CA ASN A 400 -3.86 18.10 -13.92
C ASN A 400 -3.46 16.63 -13.82
N GLY A 401 -4.25 15.78 -13.16
CA GLY A 401 -3.93 14.35 -13.07
C GLY A 401 -2.52 14.12 -12.53
N VAL A 402 -2.12 14.89 -11.49
CA VAL A 402 -0.89 14.57 -10.76
C VAL A 402 -1.13 13.23 -10.11
N ALA A 403 -0.63 12.23 -10.81
CA ALA A 403 -0.76 10.82 -10.54
C ALA A 403 -0.73 10.55 -9.04
N GLU A 404 -1.76 9.89 -8.53
CA GLU A 404 -1.51 8.82 -7.56
C GLU A 404 -0.26 8.07 -8.04
N ARG A 405 0.74 7.87 -7.17
CA ARG A 405 1.95 7.14 -7.54
C ARG A 405 1.56 5.88 -8.34
N GLY A 406 1.84 5.88 -9.65
CA GLY A 406 1.48 4.78 -10.55
C GLY A 406 0.74 5.16 -11.85
N LYS A 407 0.01 6.28 -11.93
CA LYS A 407 -0.70 6.66 -13.18
C LYS A 407 0.17 7.53 -14.10
N VAL A 408 0.73 6.93 -15.14
CA VAL A 408 1.50 7.61 -16.21
C VAL A 408 0.59 8.63 -16.91
N GLY A 409 1.13 9.78 -17.39
CA GLY A 409 0.40 10.87 -18.06
C GLY A 409 -0.21 10.52 -19.44
N LEU A 410 -0.78 9.33 -19.57
CA LEU A 410 -1.37 8.71 -20.74
C LEU A 410 -2.89 8.87 -20.72
N ASN A 411 -3.40 10.10 -20.68
CA ASN A 411 -4.82 10.40 -20.41
C ASN A 411 -5.54 11.11 -21.58
N GLN A 412 -5.07 10.93 -22.81
CA GLN A 412 -5.66 11.58 -23.99
C GLN A 412 -6.54 10.64 -24.83
N ILE A 413 -7.66 11.17 -25.33
CA ILE A 413 -8.38 10.59 -26.47
C ILE A 413 -7.61 10.96 -27.74
N LEU A 414 -7.11 9.98 -28.47
CA LEU A 414 -6.22 10.18 -29.63
C LEU A 414 -6.99 10.24 -30.95
N LYS A 415 -8.01 9.39 -31.12
CA LYS A 415 -8.79 9.32 -32.36
C LYS A 415 -10.23 8.88 -32.07
N PHE A 416 -11.20 9.61 -32.59
CA PHE A 416 -12.61 9.19 -32.65
C PHE A 416 -12.99 9.00 -34.11
N ASP A 417 -13.51 7.82 -34.43
CA ASP A 417 -13.85 7.40 -35.78
C ASP A 417 -15.28 6.85 -35.83
N PRO A 418 -16.28 7.71 -36.11
CA PRO A 418 -17.67 7.28 -36.18
C PRO A 418 -18.02 6.51 -37.47
N GLU A 419 -17.15 6.53 -38.48
CA GLU A 419 -17.34 5.76 -39.72
C GLU A 419 -16.96 4.30 -39.48
N ASP A 420 -15.79 4.07 -38.87
CA ASP A 420 -15.31 2.73 -38.50
C ASP A 420 -15.80 2.25 -37.13
N MET A 421 -16.59 3.06 -36.43
CA MET A 421 -17.14 2.81 -35.09
C MET A 421 -16.04 2.48 -34.06
N GLN A 422 -15.04 3.35 -33.94
CA GLN A 422 -13.86 3.13 -33.09
C GLN A 422 -13.47 4.36 -32.27
N LEU A 423 -12.96 4.12 -31.07
CA LEU A 423 -12.29 5.11 -30.24
C LEU A 423 -10.88 4.63 -29.89
N THR A 424 -9.86 5.46 -30.13
CA THR A 424 -8.48 5.24 -29.70
C THR A 424 -8.14 6.19 -28.57
N VAL A 425 -7.69 5.63 -27.46
CA VAL A 425 -7.38 6.35 -26.22
C VAL A 425 -6.05 5.88 -25.66
N GLN A 426 -5.39 6.74 -24.92
CA GLN A 426 -4.27 6.34 -24.09
C GLN A 426 -4.75 5.54 -22.87
N ALA A 427 -3.89 4.66 -22.36
CA ALA A 427 -4.26 3.66 -21.34
C ALA A 427 -4.78 4.26 -20.02
N GLY A 428 -4.34 5.46 -19.64
CA GLY A 428 -4.77 6.15 -18.42
C GLY A 428 -6.06 6.98 -18.57
N VAL A 429 -6.74 6.95 -19.73
CA VAL A 429 -8.05 7.62 -19.88
C VAL A 429 -9.08 6.92 -18.98
N PRO A 430 -9.74 7.63 -18.06
CA PRO A 430 -10.83 7.08 -17.27
C PRO A 430 -12.02 6.67 -18.14
N LEU A 431 -12.60 5.50 -17.87
CA LEU A 431 -13.74 4.97 -18.62
C LEU A 431 -14.94 5.89 -18.55
N LYS A 432 -15.31 6.38 -17.35
CA LYS A 432 -16.42 7.32 -17.18
C LYS A 432 -16.26 8.57 -18.04
N GLN A 433 -15.05 9.14 -18.09
CA GLN A 433 -14.78 10.32 -18.90
C GLN A 433 -14.99 10.06 -20.40
N ALA A 434 -14.53 8.91 -20.89
CA ALA A 434 -14.72 8.53 -22.28
C ALA A 434 -16.20 8.24 -22.62
N GLU A 435 -16.91 7.53 -21.74
CA GLU A 435 -18.33 7.24 -21.89
C GLU A 435 -19.19 8.51 -21.90
N ASP A 436 -18.98 9.42 -20.94
CA ASP A 436 -19.71 10.70 -20.92
C ASP A 436 -19.45 11.50 -22.21
N TRP A 437 -18.20 11.55 -22.66
CA TRP A 437 -17.81 12.24 -23.91
C TRP A 437 -18.39 11.59 -25.18
N LEU A 438 -18.51 10.27 -25.21
CA LEU A 438 -19.10 9.51 -26.31
C LEU A 438 -20.63 9.65 -26.32
N ASN A 439 -21.28 9.60 -25.15
CA ASN A 439 -22.73 9.68 -24.99
C ASN A 439 -23.26 11.02 -25.52
N GLU A 440 -22.55 12.11 -25.25
CA GLU A 440 -22.83 13.44 -25.83
C GLU A 440 -22.83 13.45 -27.37
N LYS A 441 -22.13 12.49 -28.00
CA LYS A 441 -22.01 12.33 -29.45
C LYS A 441 -22.91 11.22 -30.00
N GLY A 442 -23.72 10.59 -29.16
CA GLY A 442 -24.63 9.51 -29.55
C GLY A 442 -23.95 8.15 -29.71
N TYR A 443 -22.81 7.93 -29.05
CA TYR A 443 -22.08 6.65 -29.05
C TYR A 443 -21.77 6.17 -27.63
N THR A 444 -21.47 4.89 -27.46
CA THR A 444 -20.98 4.29 -26.21
C THR A 444 -20.06 3.13 -26.56
N THR A 445 -19.16 2.73 -25.65
CA THR A 445 -18.47 1.43 -25.78
C THR A 445 -19.35 0.27 -25.33
N GLY A 446 -20.38 0.54 -24.51
CA GLY A 446 -21.21 -0.47 -23.85
C GLY A 446 -20.52 -1.12 -22.64
N HIS A 447 -19.29 -0.71 -22.29
CA HIS A 447 -18.58 -1.23 -21.12
C HIS A 447 -19.00 -0.49 -19.86
N LEU A 448 -19.78 -1.16 -19.00
CA LEU A 448 -20.33 -0.58 -17.77
C LEU A 448 -19.99 -1.44 -16.54
N PRO A 449 -18.74 -1.46 -16.05
CA PRO A 449 -18.40 -2.10 -14.78
C PRO A 449 -18.86 -1.22 -13.59
N GLN A 450 -19.04 -1.81 -12.40
CA GLN A 450 -19.35 -1.03 -11.18
C GLN A 450 -18.26 -0.01 -10.86
N SER A 451 -17.00 -0.34 -11.16
CA SER A 451 -15.83 0.54 -10.99
C SER A 451 -15.68 1.60 -12.09
N GLN A 452 -16.67 1.80 -12.97
CA GLN A 452 -16.61 2.77 -14.07
C GLN A 452 -16.06 4.16 -13.68
N PRO A 453 -16.37 4.74 -12.50
CA PRO A 453 -15.81 6.02 -12.09
C PRO A 453 -14.29 6.03 -11.85
N LEU A 454 -13.71 4.86 -11.54
CA LEU A 454 -12.29 4.70 -11.15
C LEU A 454 -11.45 3.96 -12.20
N ALA A 455 -12.09 3.16 -13.05
CA ALA A 455 -11.42 2.32 -14.05
C ALA A 455 -10.85 3.14 -15.21
N ASP A 456 -9.70 2.72 -15.73
CA ASP A 456 -9.05 3.25 -16.94
C ASP A 456 -8.85 2.15 -17.99
N PHE A 457 -8.73 2.54 -19.26
CA PHE A 457 -8.66 1.58 -20.38
C PHE A 457 -7.49 0.60 -20.27
N GLY A 458 -6.36 1.04 -19.73
CA GLY A 458 -5.19 0.19 -19.47
C GLY A 458 -5.50 -0.91 -18.47
N GLY A 459 -6.08 -0.54 -17.32
CA GLY A 459 -6.51 -1.48 -16.29
C GLY A 459 -7.55 -2.46 -16.81
N LEU A 460 -8.58 -1.97 -17.51
CA LEU A 460 -9.64 -2.81 -18.08
C LEU A 460 -9.07 -3.89 -19.00
N VAL A 461 -8.16 -3.52 -19.90
CA VAL A 461 -7.52 -4.47 -20.82
C VAL A 461 -6.53 -5.38 -20.09
N ALA A 462 -5.79 -4.87 -19.12
CA ALA A 462 -4.81 -5.63 -18.35
C ALA A 462 -5.45 -6.72 -17.49
N THR A 463 -6.67 -6.52 -16.99
CA THR A 463 -7.39 -7.49 -16.13
C THR A 463 -8.43 -8.34 -16.86
N ARG A 464 -8.66 -8.11 -18.16
CA ARG A 464 -9.80 -8.70 -18.90
C ARG A 464 -11.14 -8.39 -18.24
N SER A 465 -11.34 -7.12 -17.94
CA SER A 465 -12.57 -6.63 -17.31
C SER A 465 -13.80 -6.93 -18.17
N ILE A 466 -14.93 -7.15 -17.49
CA ILE A 466 -16.25 -7.29 -18.09
C ILE A 466 -17.21 -6.26 -17.48
N GLY A 467 -18.11 -5.72 -18.31
CA GLY A 467 -19.14 -4.77 -17.88
C GLY A 467 -20.47 -5.47 -17.59
N GLN A 468 -21.38 -4.78 -16.90
CA GLN A 468 -22.70 -5.31 -16.55
C GLN A 468 -23.59 -5.56 -17.77
N LEU A 469 -23.31 -4.90 -18.90
CA LEU A 469 -24.05 -5.02 -20.16
C LEU A 469 -23.45 -6.08 -21.11
N SER A 470 -22.53 -6.92 -20.61
CA SER A 470 -21.67 -7.78 -21.43
C SER A 470 -22.39 -8.88 -22.18
N THR A 471 -23.59 -9.27 -21.77
CA THR A 471 -24.34 -10.31 -22.50
C THR A 471 -24.72 -9.81 -23.90
N LEU A 472 -24.93 -8.49 -24.06
CA LEU A 472 -25.15 -7.86 -25.35
C LEU A 472 -23.84 -7.34 -25.98
N TYR A 473 -23.03 -6.59 -25.23
CA TYR A 473 -21.87 -5.87 -25.79
C TYR A 473 -20.53 -6.61 -25.73
N GLY A 474 -20.45 -7.71 -24.98
CA GLY A 474 -19.22 -8.49 -24.76
C GLY A 474 -18.34 -7.97 -23.63
N GLY A 475 -17.21 -8.64 -23.43
CA GLY A 475 -16.15 -8.21 -22.51
C GLY A 475 -15.15 -7.27 -23.20
N ILE A 476 -14.16 -6.78 -22.45
CA ILE A 476 -13.15 -5.89 -23.02
C ILE A 476 -12.39 -6.54 -24.19
N GLU A 477 -12.18 -7.86 -24.17
CA GLU A 477 -11.55 -8.60 -25.26
C GLU A 477 -12.35 -8.62 -26.57
N ASP A 478 -13.66 -8.46 -26.48
CA ASP A 478 -14.56 -8.36 -27.63
C ASP A 478 -14.56 -6.94 -28.20
N MET A 479 -14.32 -5.95 -27.34
CA MET A 479 -14.30 -4.53 -27.68
C MET A 479 -12.97 -4.06 -28.27
N VAL A 480 -11.83 -4.54 -27.76
CA VAL A 480 -10.50 -4.08 -28.23
C VAL A 480 -10.27 -4.47 -29.68
N VAL A 481 -10.02 -3.49 -30.54
CA VAL A 481 -9.67 -3.66 -31.96
C VAL A 481 -8.16 -3.75 -32.15
N GLY A 482 -7.39 -2.92 -31.44
CA GLY A 482 -5.94 -2.86 -31.45
C GLY A 482 -5.40 -2.15 -30.21
N LEU A 483 -4.08 -2.17 -30.03
CA LEU A 483 -3.41 -1.59 -28.87
C LEU A 483 -1.94 -1.30 -29.15
N GLU A 484 -1.34 -0.46 -28.33
CA GLU A 484 0.10 -0.30 -28.19
C GLU A 484 0.55 -0.76 -26.80
N ALA A 485 1.69 -1.45 -26.74
CA ALA A 485 2.31 -1.85 -25.49
C ALA A 485 3.84 -1.73 -25.53
N VAL A 486 4.44 -1.52 -24.36
CA VAL A 486 5.89 -1.47 -24.14
C VAL A 486 6.34 -2.76 -23.48
N MET A 487 7.27 -3.46 -24.11
CA MET A 487 7.86 -4.71 -23.63
C MET A 487 8.91 -4.45 -22.53
N PRO A 488 9.34 -5.47 -21.77
CA PRO A 488 10.28 -5.31 -20.65
C PRO A 488 11.66 -4.79 -21.08
N ASP A 489 12.04 -5.01 -22.34
CA ASP A 489 13.27 -4.50 -22.93
C ASP A 489 13.12 -3.13 -23.61
N GLY A 490 11.97 -2.48 -23.45
CA GLY A 490 11.66 -1.16 -23.99
C GLY A 490 11.19 -1.15 -25.44
N ARG A 491 11.06 -2.30 -26.11
CA ARG A 491 10.48 -2.35 -27.47
C ARG A 491 9.00 -1.97 -27.43
N ILE A 492 8.58 -1.17 -28.41
CA ILE A 492 7.18 -0.79 -28.61
C ILE A 492 6.53 -1.77 -29.59
N VAL A 493 5.40 -2.35 -29.20
CA VAL A 493 4.56 -3.23 -30.03
C VAL A 493 3.27 -2.50 -30.36
N ARG A 494 2.93 -2.43 -31.65
CA ARG A 494 1.66 -1.82 -32.11
C ARG A 494 0.83 -2.83 -32.90
N ILE A 495 -0.34 -3.15 -32.38
CA ILE A 495 -1.33 -4.03 -33.00
C ILE A 495 -2.31 -3.18 -33.79
N LYS A 496 -2.32 -3.35 -35.12
CA LYS A 496 -3.16 -2.57 -36.04
C LYS A 496 -4.65 -2.64 -35.71
N ASN A 497 -5.36 -1.53 -35.90
CA ASN A 497 -6.80 -1.42 -35.73
C ASN A 497 -7.51 -1.92 -37.00
N VAL A 498 -7.91 -3.19 -37.02
CA VAL A 498 -8.62 -3.80 -38.18
C VAL A 498 -9.76 -4.71 -37.69
N PRO A 499 -10.86 -4.87 -38.46
CA PRO A 499 -12.06 -5.56 -37.99
C PRO A 499 -11.84 -7.01 -37.53
N ARG A 500 -11.08 -7.79 -38.32
CA ARG A 500 -10.74 -9.20 -38.03
C ARG A 500 -9.48 -9.58 -38.80
N ARG A 501 -8.67 -10.47 -38.22
CA ARG A 501 -7.50 -11.07 -38.89
C ARG A 501 -7.48 -12.59 -38.68
N SER A 502 -6.96 -13.31 -39.65
CA SER A 502 -6.68 -14.76 -39.60
C SER A 502 -5.19 -15.07 -39.73
N VAL A 503 -4.33 -14.07 -39.55
CA VAL A 503 -2.88 -14.19 -39.71
C VAL A 503 -2.29 -14.71 -38.40
N VAL A 504 -1.96 -16.00 -38.38
CA VAL A 504 -1.28 -16.72 -37.29
C VAL A 504 -1.98 -16.49 -35.91
N PRO A 505 -1.41 -16.83 -34.74
CA PRO A 505 -2.10 -16.56 -33.47
C PRO A 505 -2.51 -15.10 -33.33
N ASN A 506 -3.70 -14.87 -32.74
CA ASN A 506 -4.15 -13.52 -32.45
C ASN A 506 -3.36 -12.94 -31.27
N ILE A 507 -2.23 -12.30 -31.59
CA ILE A 507 -1.30 -11.73 -30.60
C ILE A 507 -1.92 -10.65 -29.71
N ARG A 508 -3.13 -10.15 -30.00
CA ARG A 508 -3.86 -9.25 -29.10
C ARG A 508 -4.06 -9.91 -27.74
N HIS A 509 -4.43 -11.18 -27.71
CA HIS A 509 -4.67 -11.93 -26.47
C HIS A 509 -3.39 -12.30 -25.70
N VAL A 510 -2.20 -11.99 -26.24
CA VAL A 510 -0.96 -12.03 -25.44
C VAL A 510 -0.91 -10.83 -24.48
N PHE A 511 -1.54 -9.71 -24.84
CA PHE A 511 -1.52 -8.48 -24.05
C PHE A 511 -2.80 -8.25 -23.23
N ILE A 512 -3.97 -8.71 -23.71
CA ILE A 512 -5.19 -8.63 -22.91
C ILE A 512 -5.12 -9.66 -21.78
N GLY A 513 -5.28 -9.22 -20.54
CA GLY A 513 -5.17 -10.09 -19.35
C GLY A 513 -3.74 -10.29 -18.87
N ASN A 514 -2.83 -9.41 -19.26
CA ASN A 514 -1.42 -9.55 -18.87
C ASN A 514 -1.11 -9.11 -17.43
N GLU A 515 -2.01 -8.36 -16.78
CA GLU A 515 -1.87 -7.87 -15.38
C GLU A 515 -0.51 -7.21 -15.06
N GLY A 516 0.10 -6.56 -16.05
CA GLY A 516 1.41 -5.93 -15.95
C GLY A 516 2.58 -6.91 -15.92
N SER A 517 2.35 -8.20 -16.20
CA SER A 517 3.38 -9.26 -16.16
C SER A 517 4.09 -9.48 -17.51
N LEU A 518 3.54 -8.99 -18.63
CA LEU A 518 4.14 -9.14 -19.96
C LEU A 518 4.53 -7.81 -20.61
N ALA A 519 3.71 -6.77 -20.46
CA ALA A 519 3.91 -5.49 -21.11
C ALA A 519 3.14 -4.36 -20.38
N PHE A 520 3.58 -3.12 -20.58
CA PHE A 520 2.80 -1.94 -20.20
C PHE A 520 1.94 -1.50 -21.38
N ILE A 521 0.62 -1.53 -21.25
CA ILE A 521 -0.30 -1.03 -22.27
C ILE A 521 -0.29 0.50 -22.24
N THR A 522 -0.07 1.13 -23.40
CA THR A 522 0.03 2.60 -23.52
C THR A 522 -1.13 3.23 -24.29
N GLU A 523 -1.71 2.48 -25.23
CA GLU A 523 -2.80 2.92 -26.11
C GLU A 523 -3.76 1.75 -26.35
N VAL A 524 -5.05 2.02 -26.39
CA VAL A 524 -6.11 1.05 -26.68
C VAL A 524 -7.07 1.63 -27.71
N THR A 525 -7.43 0.83 -28.71
CA THR A 525 -8.55 1.12 -29.61
C THR A 525 -9.70 0.17 -29.33
N VAL A 526 -10.88 0.71 -29.05
CA VAL A 526 -12.11 -0.06 -28.77
C VAL A 526 -13.20 0.22 -29.80
N LYS A 527 -14.12 -0.74 -29.95
CA LYS A 527 -15.35 -0.60 -30.74
C LYS A 527 -16.34 0.35 -30.07
N LEU A 528 -17.16 0.98 -30.89
CA LEU A 528 -18.28 1.82 -30.50
C LEU A 528 -19.59 1.24 -31.02
N VAL A 529 -20.67 1.60 -30.36
CA VAL A 529 -22.05 1.34 -30.79
C VAL A 529 -22.89 2.61 -30.61
N PRO A 530 -24.02 2.75 -31.32
CA PRO A 530 -24.94 3.87 -31.08
C PRO A 530 -25.48 3.86 -29.65
N TYR A 531 -25.48 5.02 -29.00
CA TYR A 531 -26.06 5.22 -27.68
C TYR A 531 -27.56 5.49 -27.79
N LEU A 532 -28.38 4.59 -27.23
CA LEU A 532 -29.84 4.65 -27.27
C LEU A 532 -30.39 4.58 -25.84
N PRO A 533 -30.38 5.70 -25.09
CA PRO A 533 -30.70 5.69 -23.67
C PRO A 533 -32.16 5.37 -23.36
N ASP A 534 -33.10 5.57 -24.29
CA ASP A 534 -34.53 5.50 -23.99
C ASP A 534 -35.21 4.19 -24.44
N THR A 535 -34.45 3.21 -24.94
CA THR A 535 -35.01 2.02 -25.60
C THR A 535 -34.68 0.71 -24.87
N TYR A 536 -35.11 0.62 -23.60
CA TYR A 536 -34.88 -0.56 -22.75
C TYR A 536 -36.14 -1.10 -22.07
N HIS A 537 -36.10 -2.39 -21.71
CA HIS A 537 -37.12 -3.04 -20.85
C HIS A 537 -36.45 -3.68 -19.64
N TYR A 538 -37.15 -3.69 -18.51
CA TYR A 538 -36.80 -4.44 -17.32
C TYR A 538 -37.79 -5.56 -17.09
N LEU A 539 -37.30 -6.75 -16.78
CA LEU A 539 -38.10 -7.89 -16.35
C LEU A 539 -37.47 -8.48 -15.09
N ALA A 540 -38.29 -8.91 -14.14
CA ALA A 540 -37.81 -9.58 -12.95
C ALA A 540 -38.79 -10.64 -12.47
N TYR A 541 -38.26 -11.75 -11.99
CA TYR A 541 -39.03 -12.91 -11.55
C TYR A 541 -38.38 -13.52 -10.31
N THR A 542 -39.17 -14.06 -9.40
CA THR A 542 -38.68 -15.04 -8.43
C THR A 542 -38.69 -16.43 -9.05
N VAL A 543 -37.75 -17.28 -8.63
CA VAL A 543 -37.68 -18.69 -9.05
C VAL A 543 -37.46 -19.58 -7.83
N ASP A 544 -38.05 -20.77 -7.82
CA ASP A 544 -38.04 -21.65 -6.64
C ASP A 544 -36.65 -22.09 -6.20
N THR A 545 -35.72 -22.30 -7.14
CA THR A 545 -34.35 -22.74 -6.83
C THR A 545 -33.30 -22.10 -7.74
N MET A 546 -32.06 -22.01 -7.25
CA MET A 546 -30.92 -21.60 -8.08
C MET A 546 -30.72 -22.51 -9.28
N ARG A 547 -31.00 -23.81 -9.14
CA ARG A 547 -30.89 -24.80 -10.22
C ARG A 547 -31.82 -24.47 -11.38
N GLU A 548 -33.09 -24.23 -11.09
CA GLU A 548 -34.07 -23.81 -12.10
C GLU A 548 -33.68 -22.46 -12.72
N GLY A 549 -33.23 -21.50 -11.90
CA GLY A 549 -32.73 -20.22 -12.40
C GLY A 549 -31.60 -20.38 -13.42
N PHE A 550 -30.58 -21.22 -13.14
CA PHE A 550 -29.49 -21.49 -14.07
C PHE A 550 -29.97 -22.18 -15.36
N HIS A 551 -30.96 -23.08 -15.28
CA HIS A 551 -31.56 -23.70 -16.46
C HIS A 551 -32.26 -22.66 -17.35
N LEU A 552 -33.01 -21.74 -16.75
CA LEU A 552 -33.65 -20.65 -17.48
C LEU A 552 -32.63 -19.70 -18.12
N LEU A 553 -31.57 -19.32 -17.39
CA LEU A 553 -30.50 -18.48 -17.96
C LEU A 553 -29.87 -19.14 -19.18
N ARG A 554 -29.52 -20.43 -19.06
CA ARG A 554 -28.97 -21.24 -20.15
C ARG A 554 -29.88 -21.25 -21.35
N ASP A 555 -31.16 -21.58 -21.17
CA ASP A 555 -32.08 -21.77 -22.29
C ASP A 555 -32.31 -20.46 -23.05
N ILE A 556 -32.38 -19.33 -22.34
CA ILE A 556 -32.46 -17.99 -22.94
C ILE A 556 -31.25 -17.71 -23.84
N VAL A 557 -30.03 -17.85 -23.32
CA VAL A 557 -28.82 -17.51 -24.10
C VAL A 557 -28.49 -18.56 -25.18
N ALA A 558 -28.81 -19.84 -24.94
CA ALA A 558 -28.60 -20.92 -25.91
C ALA A 558 -29.58 -20.84 -27.09
N THR A 559 -30.79 -20.30 -26.87
CA THR A 559 -31.74 -20.01 -27.96
C THR A 559 -31.30 -18.81 -28.80
N GLY A 560 -30.36 -18.01 -28.31
CA GLY A 560 -29.75 -16.90 -29.03
C GLY A 560 -30.21 -15.51 -28.58
N TYR A 561 -31.05 -15.42 -27.54
CA TYR A 561 -31.43 -14.13 -26.96
C TYR A 561 -30.28 -13.54 -26.14
N ARG A 562 -30.03 -12.25 -26.35
CA ARG A 562 -28.94 -11.50 -25.72
C ARG A 562 -29.49 -10.24 -25.04
N PRO A 563 -30.17 -10.39 -23.89
CA PRO A 563 -30.47 -9.21 -23.08
C PRO A 563 -29.14 -8.54 -22.71
N SER A 564 -29.12 -7.22 -22.50
CA SER A 564 -27.91 -6.56 -22.04
C SER A 564 -27.55 -6.98 -20.63
N VAL A 565 -28.54 -7.25 -19.78
CA VAL A 565 -28.34 -7.82 -18.44
C VAL A 565 -29.19 -9.08 -18.28
N ILE A 566 -28.58 -10.11 -17.71
CA ILE A 566 -29.22 -11.36 -17.32
C ILE A 566 -28.53 -11.85 -16.05
N ARG A 567 -29.25 -11.81 -14.93
CA ARG A 567 -28.70 -12.18 -13.62
C ARG A 567 -29.63 -13.12 -12.88
N LEU A 568 -29.02 -13.94 -12.04
CA LEU A 568 -29.69 -14.80 -11.08
C LEU A 568 -29.02 -14.58 -9.73
N TYR A 569 -29.76 -14.04 -8.77
CA TYR A 569 -29.34 -13.90 -7.38
C TYR A 569 -29.92 -15.03 -6.55
N ASP A 570 -29.12 -15.62 -5.67
CA ASP A 570 -29.68 -16.45 -4.61
C ASP A 570 -30.35 -15.57 -3.53
N ALA A 571 -31.20 -16.19 -2.72
CA ALA A 571 -31.94 -15.50 -1.68
C ALA A 571 -31.01 -14.81 -0.67
N GLN A 572 -29.89 -15.44 -0.28
CA GLN A 572 -28.97 -14.87 0.70
C GLN A 572 -28.30 -13.61 0.15
N ASP A 573 -27.81 -13.64 -1.08
CA ASP A 573 -27.17 -12.49 -1.72
C ASP A 573 -28.17 -11.38 -2.07
N TRP A 574 -29.40 -11.73 -2.46
CA TRP A 574 -30.46 -10.73 -2.69
C TRP A 574 -30.85 -9.98 -1.41
N SER A 575 -30.76 -10.64 -0.25
CA SER A 575 -31.13 -10.06 1.04
C SER A 575 -30.30 -8.83 1.44
N GLN A 576 -29.12 -8.63 0.85
CA GLN A 576 -28.29 -7.45 1.08
C GLN A 576 -28.92 -6.17 0.51
N PHE A 577 -29.73 -6.29 -0.55
CA PHE A 577 -30.41 -5.16 -1.18
C PHE A 577 -31.83 -5.00 -0.63
N TYR A 578 -32.60 -6.10 -0.61
CA TYR A 578 -34.03 -6.08 -0.28
C TYR A 578 -34.40 -7.25 0.66
N PRO A 579 -34.05 -7.18 1.96
CA PRO A 579 -34.22 -8.30 2.89
C PRO A 579 -35.68 -8.75 3.09
N LYS A 580 -36.65 -7.85 2.85
CA LYS A 580 -38.09 -8.16 2.93
C LYS A 580 -38.62 -8.97 1.74
N HIS A 581 -37.85 -9.03 0.65
CA HIS A 581 -38.24 -9.69 -0.61
C HIS A 581 -37.22 -10.77 -1.02
N ALA A 582 -36.47 -11.30 -0.05
CA ALA A 582 -35.35 -12.23 -0.27
C ALA A 582 -35.66 -13.67 0.18
N GLU A 583 -36.91 -14.12 0.01
CA GLU A 583 -37.32 -15.49 0.35
C GLU A 583 -36.92 -16.52 -0.72
N LYS A 584 -36.81 -16.07 -1.98
CA LYS A 584 -36.52 -16.91 -3.14
C LYS A 584 -35.42 -16.27 -4.00
N PRO A 585 -34.66 -17.07 -4.77
CA PRO A 585 -33.80 -16.55 -5.82
C PRO A 585 -34.54 -15.61 -6.79
N VAL A 586 -33.83 -14.61 -7.32
CA VAL A 586 -34.38 -13.56 -8.18
C VAL A 586 -33.64 -13.53 -9.51
N LEU A 587 -34.41 -13.61 -10.60
CA LEU A 587 -33.98 -13.41 -11.97
C LEU A 587 -34.20 -11.96 -12.37
N ILE A 588 -33.19 -11.36 -13.00
CA ILE A 588 -33.23 -9.96 -13.45
C ILE A 588 -32.79 -9.90 -14.90
N PHE A 589 -33.58 -9.22 -15.73
CA PHE A 589 -33.26 -8.97 -17.12
C PHE A 589 -33.37 -7.49 -17.46
N ARG A 590 -32.45 -7.04 -18.32
CA ARG A 590 -32.56 -5.76 -19.03
C ARG A 590 -32.30 -6.01 -20.50
N THR A 591 -33.17 -5.54 -21.38
CA THR A 591 -32.90 -5.49 -22.83
C THR A 591 -32.65 -4.06 -23.23
N GLU A 592 -31.74 -3.82 -24.18
CA GLU A 592 -31.54 -2.49 -24.76
C GLU A 592 -31.06 -2.60 -26.21
N GLY A 593 -31.03 -1.46 -26.91
CA GLY A 593 -30.73 -1.37 -28.33
C GLY A 593 -31.93 -0.88 -29.14
N PRO A 594 -31.93 -1.01 -30.48
CA PRO A 594 -33.04 -0.54 -31.30
C PRO A 594 -34.39 -1.06 -30.80
N GLN A 595 -35.39 -0.17 -30.67
CA GLN A 595 -36.68 -0.47 -30.03
C GLN A 595 -37.31 -1.81 -30.50
N PRO A 596 -37.42 -2.11 -31.81
CA PRO A 596 -38.04 -3.36 -32.26
C PRO A 596 -37.28 -4.62 -31.79
N LEU A 597 -35.96 -4.53 -31.64
CA LEU A 597 -35.12 -5.63 -31.17
C LEU A 597 -35.25 -5.79 -29.65
N SER A 598 -35.28 -4.69 -28.91
CA SER A 598 -35.49 -4.68 -27.47
C SER A 598 -36.85 -5.27 -27.11
N ASP A 599 -37.93 -4.82 -27.78
CA ASP A 599 -39.30 -5.34 -27.62
C ASP A 599 -39.39 -6.84 -27.87
N ALA A 600 -38.82 -7.30 -29.00
CA ALA A 600 -38.87 -8.71 -29.37
C ALA A 600 -38.09 -9.60 -28.40
N THR A 601 -36.93 -9.13 -27.95
CA THR A 601 -36.09 -9.85 -26.97
C THR A 601 -36.80 -9.94 -25.62
N ALA A 602 -37.37 -8.83 -25.13
CA ALA A 602 -38.10 -8.81 -23.87
C ALA A 602 -39.35 -9.71 -23.91
N GLY A 603 -40.13 -9.64 -24.99
CA GLY A 603 -41.32 -10.47 -25.18
C GLY A 603 -41.00 -11.97 -25.23
N ALA A 604 -39.89 -12.34 -25.88
CA ALA A 604 -39.44 -13.73 -25.92
C ALA A 604 -38.94 -14.23 -24.56
N ILE A 605 -38.11 -13.45 -23.86
CA ILE A 605 -37.63 -13.79 -22.50
C ILE A 605 -38.83 -13.98 -21.57
N LYS A 606 -39.78 -13.04 -21.58
CA LYS A 606 -41.02 -13.13 -20.81
C LYS A 606 -41.75 -14.45 -21.08
N SER A 607 -41.95 -14.80 -22.36
CA SER A 607 -42.64 -16.03 -22.75
C SER A 607 -41.90 -17.30 -22.29
N MET A 608 -40.57 -17.29 -22.29
CA MET A 608 -39.76 -18.43 -21.85
C MET A 608 -39.78 -18.60 -20.33
N VAL A 609 -39.65 -17.51 -19.58
CA VAL A 609 -39.66 -17.55 -18.12
C VAL A 609 -41.04 -17.95 -17.61
N GLU A 610 -42.11 -17.32 -18.13
CA GLU A 610 -43.50 -17.60 -17.72
C GLU A 610 -44.02 -18.97 -18.17
N ALA A 611 -43.27 -19.70 -19.01
CA ALA A 611 -43.57 -21.10 -19.33
C ALA A 611 -43.19 -22.08 -18.19
N SER A 612 -42.33 -21.67 -17.25
CA SER A 612 -41.96 -22.46 -16.07
C SER A 612 -42.92 -22.18 -14.92
N ASP A 613 -43.49 -23.24 -14.34
CA ASP A 613 -44.39 -23.19 -13.18
C ASP A 613 -43.67 -22.84 -11.87
N GLN A 614 -42.33 -22.88 -11.87
CA GLN A 614 -41.44 -22.52 -10.76
C GLN A 614 -41.09 -21.04 -10.72
N THR A 615 -41.65 -20.22 -11.60
CA THR A 615 -41.37 -18.78 -11.69
C THR A 615 -42.61 -17.96 -11.35
N GLN A 616 -42.40 -16.79 -10.74
CA GLN A 616 -43.47 -15.81 -10.48
C GLN A 616 -42.94 -14.39 -10.74
N PRO A 617 -43.73 -13.49 -11.32
CA PRO A 617 -43.34 -12.09 -11.47
C PRO A 617 -42.86 -11.47 -10.16
N TYR A 618 -41.79 -10.68 -10.21
CA TYR A 618 -41.30 -9.91 -9.07
C TYR A 618 -42.03 -8.56 -9.02
N GLU A 619 -42.96 -8.41 -8.07
CA GLU A 619 -43.95 -7.34 -8.08
C GLU A 619 -43.46 -5.93 -7.64
N PRO A 620 -42.32 -5.71 -6.95
CA PRO A 620 -41.74 -4.37 -6.85
C PRO A 620 -40.68 -4.13 -7.92
N LEU A 621 -41.08 -4.07 -9.20
CA LEU A 621 -40.15 -3.83 -10.32
C LEU A 621 -39.39 -2.49 -10.18
N ASP A 622 -39.97 -1.50 -9.50
CA ASP A 622 -39.31 -0.23 -9.19
C ASP A 622 -38.03 -0.43 -8.34
N GLU A 623 -37.97 -1.46 -7.48
CA GLU A 623 -36.75 -1.80 -6.73
C GLU A 623 -35.63 -2.22 -7.69
N ILE A 624 -35.94 -3.00 -8.73
CA ILE A 624 -34.96 -3.42 -9.72
C ILE A 624 -34.45 -2.20 -10.51
N ILE A 625 -35.35 -1.30 -10.90
CA ILE A 625 -35.01 -0.07 -11.61
C ILE A 625 -34.14 0.83 -10.72
N ASP A 626 -34.48 0.96 -9.45
CA ASP A 626 -33.73 1.75 -8.47
C ASP A 626 -32.34 1.17 -8.21
N TRP A 627 -32.26 -0.14 -7.98
CA TRP A 627 -31.00 -0.86 -7.87
C TRP A 627 -30.12 -0.63 -9.09
N PHE A 628 -30.68 -0.69 -10.31
CA PHE A 628 -29.93 -0.42 -11.53
C PHE A 628 -29.37 1.00 -11.62
N LYS A 629 -30.13 2.01 -11.17
CA LYS A 629 -29.71 3.41 -11.17
C LYS A 629 -28.57 3.68 -10.18
N HIS A 630 -28.51 2.90 -9.09
CA HIS A 630 -27.52 3.05 -8.02
C HIS A 630 -26.43 1.98 -8.05
N LEU A 631 -26.30 1.23 -9.16
CA LEU A 631 -25.27 0.19 -9.34
C LEU A 631 -23.85 0.76 -9.43
N THR A 632 -23.68 1.99 -9.94
CA THR A 632 -22.38 2.67 -10.01
C THR A 632 -22.29 3.66 -8.86
N TRP A 633 -21.44 3.36 -7.89
CA TRP A 633 -21.29 4.22 -6.73
C TRP A 633 -20.42 5.43 -7.03
N THR A 634 -20.86 6.58 -6.53
CA THR A 634 -20.05 7.77 -6.41
C THR A 634 -19.00 7.56 -5.31
N GLN A 635 -17.90 8.30 -5.38
CA GLN A 635 -16.89 8.29 -4.31
C GLN A 635 -17.50 8.60 -2.93
N LYS A 636 -18.54 9.45 -2.89
CA LYS A 636 -19.27 9.78 -1.66
C LYS A 636 -19.98 8.58 -1.05
N GLU A 637 -20.57 7.71 -1.87
CA GLU A 637 -21.26 6.50 -1.41
C GLU A 637 -20.26 5.46 -0.91
N VAL A 638 -19.12 5.31 -1.61
CA VAL A 638 -17.98 4.50 -1.14
C VAL A 638 -17.49 5.00 0.21
N ASP A 639 -17.24 6.31 0.35
CA ASP A 639 -16.76 6.91 1.60
C ASP A 639 -17.80 6.71 2.73
N ALA A 640 -19.09 6.83 2.43
CA ALA A 640 -20.16 6.62 3.40
C ALA A 640 -20.22 5.17 3.91
N GLU A 641 -20.05 4.20 3.01
CA GLU A 641 -19.99 2.79 3.38
C GLU A 641 -18.73 2.49 4.20
N VAL A 642 -17.55 2.98 3.81
CA VAL A 642 -16.31 2.82 4.59
C VAL A 642 -16.49 3.38 6.02
N ASN A 643 -17.07 4.57 6.15
CA ASN A 643 -17.38 5.19 7.45
C ASN A 643 -18.42 4.41 8.28
N GLN A 644 -19.23 3.56 7.64
CA GLN A 644 -20.21 2.70 8.30
C GLN A 644 -19.57 1.36 8.69
N LEU A 645 -18.77 0.76 7.81
CA LEU A 645 -18.01 -0.46 8.06
C LEU A 645 -16.99 -0.28 9.18
N GLU A 646 -16.33 0.89 9.28
CA GLU A 646 -15.47 1.23 10.43
C GLU A 646 -16.19 1.21 11.79
N LYS A 647 -17.53 1.22 11.80
CA LYS A 647 -18.37 1.19 13.00
C LYS A 647 -18.96 -0.20 13.27
N THR A 648 -18.71 -1.19 12.42
CA THR A 648 -19.24 -2.54 12.57
C THR A 648 -18.11 -3.58 12.48
N PRO A 649 -18.13 -4.64 13.30
CA PRO A 649 -17.14 -5.73 13.19
C PRO A 649 -17.42 -6.66 11.99
N LEU A 650 -18.26 -6.22 11.05
CA LEU A 650 -18.72 -6.97 9.90
C LEU A 650 -17.78 -6.69 8.74
N VAL A 651 -17.22 -7.74 8.15
CA VAL A 651 -16.40 -7.63 6.95
C VAL A 651 -16.98 -8.48 5.84
N GLY A 652 -17.08 -7.91 4.65
CA GLY A 652 -17.70 -8.50 3.47
C GLY A 652 -16.72 -8.58 2.30
N PHE A 653 -16.76 -9.70 1.58
CA PHE A 653 -15.92 -9.94 0.41
C PHE A 653 -16.72 -10.62 -0.70
N THR A 654 -16.16 -10.51 -1.90
CA THR A 654 -16.69 -11.15 -3.09
C THR A 654 -15.57 -11.90 -3.82
N THR A 655 -15.88 -13.11 -4.28
CA THR A 655 -14.98 -13.96 -5.06
C THR A 655 -15.75 -14.54 -6.24
N GLU A 656 -15.28 -14.28 -7.45
CA GLU A 656 -15.92 -14.69 -8.69
C GLU A 656 -15.20 -15.88 -9.37
N VAL A 657 -15.98 -16.73 -10.02
CA VAL A 657 -15.53 -17.87 -10.83
C VAL A 657 -16.38 -17.97 -12.09
N ALA A 658 -16.05 -18.90 -12.99
CA ALA A 658 -16.96 -19.26 -14.08
C ALA A 658 -16.90 -20.76 -14.38
N ALA A 659 -17.99 -21.30 -14.91
CA ALA A 659 -18.04 -22.71 -15.33
C ALA A 659 -19.07 -22.92 -16.42
N ASN A 660 -18.96 -24.09 -17.06
CA ASN A 660 -19.97 -24.54 -18.02
C ASN A 660 -21.29 -24.85 -17.31
N TRP A 661 -22.40 -24.77 -18.06
CA TRP A 661 -23.76 -24.93 -17.51
C TRP A 661 -23.99 -26.22 -16.71
N HIS A 662 -23.34 -27.32 -17.08
CA HIS A 662 -23.52 -28.61 -16.40
C HIS A 662 -22.93 -28.68 -14.99
N GLU A 663 -22.00 -27.78 -14.63
CA GLU A 663 -21.32 -27.78 -13.33
C GLU A 663 -21.56 -26.54 -12.48
N ILE A 664 -21.97 -25.40 -13.06
CA ILE A 664 -22.04 -24.12 -12.33
C ILE A 664 -22.93 -24.20 -11.06
N VAL A 665 -24.06 -24.90 -11.14
CA VAL A 665 -24.94 -25.11 -9.99
C VAL A 665 -24.33 -26.06 -8.95
N ASN A 666 -23.60 -27.08 -9.39
CA ASN A 666 -22.93 -28.02 -8.48
C ASN A 666 -21.76 -27.35 -7.75
N ILE A 667 -21.07 -26.40 -8.41
CA ILE A 667 -20.04 -25.56 -7.80
C ILE A 667 -20.69 -24.66 -6.73
N PHE A 668 -21.78 -23.96 -7.06
CA PHE A 668 -22.53 -23.14 -6.09
C PHE A 668 -22.92 -23.94 -4.84
N GLU A 669 -23.56 -25.09 -5.03
CA GLU A 669 -24.02 -25.95 -3.94
C GLU A 669 -22.84 -26.50 -3.10
N ALA A 670 -21.76 -26.95 -3.75
CA ALA A 670 -20.60 -27.51 -3.06
C ALA A 670 -19.84 -26.45 -2.24
N VAL A 671 -19.60 -25.29 -2.83
CA VAL A 671 -18.91 -24.18 -2.16
C VAL A 671 -19.72 -23.68 -0.98
N THR A 672 -20.99 -23.35 -1.18
CA THR A 672 -21.84 -22.82 -0.10
C THR A 672 -21.97 -23.82 1.04
N ALA A 673 -22.12 -25.11 0.76
CA ALA A 673 -22.16 -26.16 1.79
C ALA A 673 -20.81 -26.29 2.54
N ARG A 674 -19.69 -26.28 1.82
CA ARG A 674 -18.35 -26.44 2.42
C ARG A 674 -17.97 -25.23 3.27
N VAL A 675 -18.18 -24.01 2.78
CA VAL A 675 -17.90 -22.77 3.53
C VAL A 675 -18.73 -22.70 4.80
N LYS A 676 -20.05 -22.96 4.74
CA LYS A 676 -20.93 -22.97 5.93
C LYS A 676 -20.51 -24.02 6.97
N LYS A 677 -19.86 -25.11 6.55
CA LYS A 677 -19.40 -26.18 7.41
C LYS A 677 -18.03 -25.91 8.03
N GLU A 678 -17.10 -25.38 7.25
CA GLU A 678 -15.67 -25.29 7.61
C GLU A 678 -15.29 -23.93 8.20
N ILE A 679 -16.06 -22.88 7.93
CA ILE A 679 -15.70 -21.50 8.32
C ILE A 679 -16.52 -21.03 9.53
N PRO A 680 -15.88 -20.77 10.68
CA PRO A 680 -16.57 -20.23 11.87
C PRO A 680 -16.95 -18.76 11.68
N ASN A 681 -17.85 -18.24 12.52
CA ASN A 681 -18.27 -16.82 12.56
C ASN A 681 -18.79 -16.22 11.24
N LEU A 682 -19.19 -17.07 10.29
CA LEU A 682 -19.81 -16.66 9.03
C LEU A 682 -21.19 -16.02 9.31
N CYS A 683 -21.39 -14.79 8.85
CA CYS A 683 -22.69 -14.11 8.87
C CYS A 683 -23.60 -14.62 7.74
N GLY A 684 -22.99 -14.91 6.58
CA GLY A 684 -23.70 -15.42 5.43
C GLY A 684 -22.75 -15.69 4.26
N ILE A 685 -23.17 -16.61 3.40
CA ILE A 685 -22.60 -16.80 2.07
C ILE A 685 -23.76 -17.02 1.10
N GLY A 686 -23.80 -16.20 0.07
CA GLY A 686 -24.70 -16.29 -1.07
C GLY A 686 -23.90 -16.24 -2.37
N GLY A 687 -24.61 -16.10 -3.48
CA GLY A 687 -23.98 -15.89 -4.76
C GLY A 687 -24.94 -15.60 -5.89
N HIS A 688 -24.40 -15.05 -6.97
CA HIS A 688 -25.18 -14.67 -8.13
C HIS A 688 -24.43 -14.84 -9.45
N SER A 689 -25.17 -15.15 -10.51
CA SER A 689 -24.71 -15.04 -11.89
C SER A 689 -24.94 -13.62 -12.40
N SER A 690 -23.93 -13.04 -13.06
CA SER A 690 -23.97 -11.67 -13.61
C SER A 690 -23.75 -11.60 -15.12
N HIS A 691 -23.10 -12.61 -15.71
CA HIS A 691 -22.66 -12.64 -17.09
C HIS A 691 -22.88 -14.04 -17.65
N SER A 692 -23.70 -14.15 -18.71
CA SER A 692 -24.08 -15.44 -19.29
C SER A 692 -23.60 -15.58 -20.73
N TYR A 693 -23.13 -16.76 -21.06
CA TYR A 693 -22.61 -17.16 -22.36
C TYR A 693 -23.33 -18.40 -22.86
N VAL A 694 -23.23 -18.69 -24.16
CA VAL A 694 -23.86 -19.89 -24.73
C VAL A 694 -23.37 -21.18 -24.03
N ASN A 695 -22.11 -21.23 -23.59
CA ASN A 695 -21.49 -22.41 -22.98
C ASN A 695 -21.48 -22.42 -21.44
N GLY A 696 -21.73 -21.30 -20.77
CA GLY A 696 -21.66 -21.22 -19.31
C GLY A 696 -21.96 -19.83 -18.77
N THR A 697 -21.68 -19.62 -17.50
CA THR A 697 -21.87 -18.32 -16.84
C THR A 697 -20.82 -18.12 -15.75
N ASN A 698 -20.65 -16.88 -15.33
CA ASN A 698 -19.91 -16.57 -14.12
C ASN A 698 -20.78 -16.81 -12.87
N LEU A 699 -20.12 -16.94 -11.73
CA LEU A 699 -20.75 -16.97 -10.42
C LEU A 699 -19.90 -16.15 -9.46
N TYR A 700 -20.53 -15.17 -8.83
CA TYR A 700 -20.00 -14.49 -7.67
C TYR A 700 -20.42 -15.23 -6.42
N PHE A 701 -19.49 -15.44 -5.50
CA PHE A 701 -19.78 -15.75 -4.12
C PHE A 701 -19.61 -14.47 -3.30
N VAL A 702 -20.65 -14.09 -2.58
CA VAL A 702 -20.66 -12.93 -1.69
C VAL A 702 -20.80 -13.45 -0.27
N TYR A 703 -19.88 -13.07 0.61
CA TYR A 703 -19.85 -13.60 1.97
C TYR A 703 -19.38 -12.54 2.95
N ALA A 704 -19.87 -12.67 4.18
CA ALA A 704 -19.49 -11.80 5.28
C ALA A 704 -19.33 -12.59 6.57
N PHE A 705 -18.52 -12.08 7.48
CA PHE A 705 -18.21 -12.68 8.77
C PHE A 705 -17.95 -11.61 9.84
N ILE A 706 -18.04 -12.01 11.11
CA ILE A 706 -17.71 -11.14 12.25
C ILE A 706 -16.28 -11.43 12.70
N ASP A 707 -15.42 -10.41 12.69
CA ASP A 707 -14.12 -10.53 13.34
C ASP A 707 -14.26 -10.24 14.83
N ALA A 708 -14.18 -11.29 15.65
CA ALA A 708 -14.33 -11.19 17.11
C ALA A 708 -13.04 -10.76 17.82
N GLU A 709 -11.91 -10.71 17.10
CA GLU A 709 -10.57 -10.46 17.65
C GLU A 709 -10.09 -9.01 17.48
N ASP A 710 -10.86 -8.16 16.77
CA ASP A 710 -10.49 -6.76 16.45
C ASP A 710 -9.07 -6.68 15.85
N ASP A 711 -8.72 -7.67 15.02
CA ASP A 711 -7.41 -7.85 14.40
C ASP A 711 -7.58 -7.89 12.86
N PRO A 712 -7.58 -6.70 12.21
CA PRO A 712 -7.71 -6.59 10.76
C PRO A 712 -6.57 -7.28 9.98
N ALA A 713 -5.45 -7.63 10.63
CA ALA A 713 -4.29 -8.25 9.96
C ALA A 713 -4.40 -9.78 9.86
N GLY A 714 -4.95 -10.43 10.88
CA GLY A 714 -5.24 -11.86 10.87
C GLY A 714 -6.53 -12.21 10.13
N GLU A 715 -7.44 -11.25 9.95
CA GLU A 715 -8.76 -11.42 9.37
C GLU A 715 -8.75 -12.11 7.99
N MET A 716 -7.93 -11.61 7.07
CA MET A 716 -7.78 -12.17 5.73
C MET A 716 -7.37 -13.64 5.79
N ALA A 717 -6.39 -13.97 6.63
CA ALA A 717 -5.89 -15.33 6.73
C ALA A 717 -6.79 -16.28 7.53
N ARG A 718 -7.64 -15.76 8.42
CA ARG A 718 -8.61 -16.53 9.21
C ARG A 718 -9.87 -16.85 8.40
N TYR A 719 -10.33 -15.91 7.57
CA TYR A 719 -11.62 -16.01 6.90
C TYR A 719 -11.52 -15.91 5.38
N HIS A 720 -11.04 -14.79 4.83
CA HIS A 720 -11.03 -14.55 3.39
C HIS A 720 -10.21 -15.60 2.61
N ASP A 721 -8.94 -15.81 2.95
CA ASP A 721 -8.04 -16.73 2.25
C ASP A 721 -8.54 -18.17 2.31
N PRO A 722 -9.01 -18.71 3.48
CA PRO A 722 -9.65 -20.02 3.52
C PRO A 722 -10.92 -20.12 2.67
N ILE A 723 -11.81 -19.11 2.69
CA ILE A 723 -13.02 -19.10 1.86
C ILE A 723 -12.64 -19.07 0.38
N ASN A 724 -11.76 -18.15 -0.03
CA ASN A 724 -11.28 -18.03 -1.41
C ASN A 724 -10.62 -19.33 -1.88
N LYS A 725 -9.82 -19.98 -1.02
CA LYS A 725 -9.25 -21.31 -1.30
C LYS A 725 -10.34 -22.36 -1.52
N ILE A 726 -11.36 -22.45 -0.67
CA ILE A 726 -12.48 -23.39 -0.86
C ILE A 726 -13.19 -23.14 -2.19
N ILE A 727 -13.46 -21.86 -2.51
CA ILE A 727 -14.12 -21.46 -3.76
C ILE A 727 -13.30 -21.92 -4.97
N VAL A 728 -11.99 -21.64 -4.98
CA VAL A 728 -11.10 -22.00 -6.09
C VAL A 728 -10.95 -23.52 -6.21
N GLU A 729 -10.72 -24.24 -5.10
CA GLU A 729 -10.57 -25.70 -5.09
C GLU A 729 -11.81 -26.41 -5.62
N GLU A 730 -13.00 -26.08 -5.13
CA GLU A 730 -14.24 -26.75 -5.55
C GLU A 730 -14.58 -26.42 -7.02
N THR A 731 -14.23 -25.22 -7.47
CA THR A 731 -14.41 -24.78 -8.86
C THR A 731 -13.49 -25.56 -9.81
N LEU A 732 -12.17 -25.57 -9.55
CA LEU A 732 -11.19 -26.25 -10.40
C LEU A 732 -11.44 -27.77 -10.44
N LYS A 733 -11.82 -28.37 -9.30
CA LYS A 733 -12.18 -29.79 -9.20
C LYS A 733 -13.35 -30.18 -10.13
N ARG A 734 -14.22 -29.24 -10.47
CA ARG A 734 -15.37 -29.43 -11.36
C ARG A 734 -15.15 -28.85 -12.76
N GLY A 735 -13.90 -28.53 -13.11
CA GLY A 735 -13.57 -28.01 -14.44
C GLY A 735 -14.09 -26.60 -14.72
N GLY A 736 -14.41 -25.83 -13.66
CA GLY A 736 -14.57 -24.39 -13.75
C GLY A 736 -13.22 -23.68 -13.79
N THR A 737 -13.25 -22.37 -14.00
CA THR A 737 -12.08 -21.48 -13.94
C THR A 737 -12.11 -20.63 -12.67
N MET A 738 -10.94 -20.45 -12.05
CA MET A 738 -10.78 -19.78 -10.76
C MET A 738 -11.02 -18.27 -10.79
N SER A 739 -11.08 -17.64 -11.97
CA SER A 739 -11.39 -16.22 -12.12
C SER A 739 -12.16 -15.96 -13.41
N HIS A 740 -13.05 -14.97 -13.37
CA HIS A 740 -13.83 -14.57 -14.54
C HIS A 740 -13.31 -13.29 -15.19
N HIS A 741 -13.05 -12.22 -14.44
CA HIS A 741 -12.80 -10.88 -15.00
C HIS A 741 -12.08 -9.89 -14.05
N HIS A 742 -11.63 -10.36 -12.88
CA HIS A 742 -10.80 -9.58 -11.96
C HIS A 742 -9.31 -9.93 -12.08
N GLY A 743 -8.96 -10.85 -12.97
CA GLY A 743 -7.62 -11.39 -13.09
C GLY A 743 -7.29 -12.42 -12.02
N VAL A 744 -6.10 -12.98 -12.14
CA VAL A 744 -5.56 -13.96 -11.21
C VAL A 744 -5.08 -13.24 -9.95
N GLY A 745 -4.23 -12.22 -10.14
CA GLY A 745 -3.54 -11.55 -9.05
C GLY A 745 -2.77 -12.50 -8.12
N LYS A 746 -2.12 -11.92 -7.11
CA LYS A 746 -1.37 -12.71 -6.11
C LYS A 746 -2.26 -13.68 -5.30
N ALA A 747 -3.54 -13.35 -5.13
CA ALA A 747 -4.48 -14.14 -4.33
C ALA A 747 -4.82 -15.50 -4.95
N ARG A 748 -4.77 -15.63 -6.29
CA ARG A 748 -5.09 -16.88 -6.99
C ARG A 748 -3.92 -17.47 -7.78
N ALA A 749 -2.81 -16.74 -7.89
CA ALA A 749 -1.58 -17.23 -8.51
C ALA A 749 -1.13 -18.62 -8.00
N PRO A 750 -1.29 -18.99 -6.70
CA PRO A 750 -0.94 -20.34 -6.24
C PRO A 750 -1.67 -21.48 -6.96
N PHE A 751 -2.84 -21.24 -7.55
CA PHE A 751 -3.65 -22.24 -8.24
C PHE A 751 -3.46 -22.24 -9.76
N ILE A 752 -2.50 -21.48 -10.29
CA ILE A 752 -2.32 -21.28 -11.73
C ILE A 752 -1.96 -22.59 -12.47
N LYS A 753 -1.30 -23.52 -11.79
CA LYS A 753 -0.94 -24.83 -12.36
C LYS A 753 -2.18 -25.71 -12.52
N GLU A 754 -3.04 -25.73 -11.51
CA GLU A 754 -4.31 -26.44 -11.53
C GLU A 754 -5.27 -25.86 -12.58
N GLU A 755 -5.33 -24.53 -12.71
CA GLU A 755 -6.12 -23.83 -13.73
C GLU A 755 -5.72 -24.24 -15.16
N TYR A 756 -4.42 -24.19 -15.48
CA TYR A 756 -3.94 -24.45 -16.84
C TYR A 756 -3.66 -25.94 -17.13
N GLY A 757 -3.43 -26.76 -16.09
CA GLY A 757 -3.06 -28.16 -16.22
C GLY A 757 -1.90 -28.37 -17.20
N SER A 758 -2.11 -29.22 -18.22
CA SER A 758 -1.10 -29.52 -19.24
C SER A 758 -0.71 -28.35 -20.15
N SER A 759 -1.45 -27.23 -20.11
CA SER A 759 -1.14 -26.04 -20.92
C SER A 759 -0.29 -25.00 -20.19
N TYR A 760 0.01 -25.22 -18.90
CA TYR A 760 0.75 -24.29 -18.04
C TYR A 760 2.12 -23.90 -18.61
N TRP A 761 2.84 -24.85 -19.22
CA TRP A 761 4.16 -24.61 -19.82
C TRP A 761 4.14 -23.51 -20.89
N VAL A 762 3.02 -23.34 -21.62
CA VAL A 762 2.87 -22.30 -22.66
C VAL A 762 2.88 -20.91 -22.03
N LEU A 763 2.09 -20.71 -20.97
CA LEU A 763 2.02 -19.46 -20.23
C LEU A 763 3.39 -19.11 -19.62
N LYS A 764 4.00 -20.09 -18.95
CA LYS A 764 5.33 -19.95 -18.34
C LYS A 764 6.40 -19.62 -19.39
N THR A 765 6.38 -20.29 -20.53
CA THR A 765 7.31 -20.03 -21.64
C THR A 765 7.13 -18.62 -22.19
N LEU A 766 5.89 -18.16 -22.39
CA LEU A 766 5.61 -16.80 -22.87
C LEU A 766 6.17 -15.74 -21.90
N LEU A 767 5.85 -15.86 -20.61
CA LEU A 767 6.30 -14.93 -19.58
C LEU A 767 7.84 -14.91 -19.47
N LYS A 768 8.48 -16.07 -19.38
CA LYS A 768 9.95 -16.17 -19.33
C LYS A 768 10.64 -15.63 -20.57
N SER A 769 10.05 -15.84 -21.75
CA SER A 769 10.66 -15.42 -23.01
C SER A 769 10.61 -13.90 -23.20
N PHE A 770 9.52 -13.26 -22.76
CA PHE A 770 9.36 -11.81 -22.89
C PHE A 770 9.99 -11.04 -21.72
N ASP A 771 10.02 -11.60 -20.51
CA ASP A 771 10.62 -10.99 -19.33
C ASP A 771 11.63 -11.93 -18.63
N PRO A 772 12.77 -12.28 -19.27
CA PRO A 772 13.74 -13.21 -18.69
C PRO A 772 14.45 -12.68 -17.43
N LYS A 773 14.28 -11.38 -17.12
CA LYS A 773 14.90 -10.72 -15.98
C LYS A 773 13.92 -10.42 -14.84
N ASN A 774 12.65 -10.78 -15.00
CA ASN A 774 11.58 -10.46 -14.04
C ASN A 774 11.53 -8.95 -13.73
N THR A 775 11.57 -8.13 -14.78
CA THR A 775 11.55 -6.66 -14.73
C THR A 775 10.13 -6.12 -14.55
N MET A 776 9.13 -6.87 -14.98
CA MET A 776 7.71 -6.53 -14.91
C MET A 776 7.11 -6.99 -13.58
N ASN A 777 5.78 -7.17 -13.52
CA ASN A 777 5.07 -7.62 -12.32
C ASN A 777 5.21 -9.13 -12.06
N ALA A 778 6.46 -9.61 -11.90
CA ALA A 778 6.75 -11.01 -11.64
C ALA A 778 6.15 -11.48 -10.30
N GLY A 779 5.64 -12.72 -10.26
CA GLY A 779 4.91 -13.24 -9.09
C GLY A 779 3.41 -12.95 -9.09
N ASN A 780 2.89 -12.11 -10.00
CA ASN A 780 1.48 -11.75 -10.01
C ASN A 780 0.58 -12.81 -10.68
N ILE A 781 1.01 -13.42 -11.78
CA ILE A 781 0.25 -14.48 -12.47
C ILE A 781 0.81 -15.87 -12.14
N ILE A 782 2.13 -16.02 -12.20
CA ILE A 782 2.83 -17.23 -11.78
C ILE A 782 3.67 -16.88 -10.54
N PRO A 783 3.50 -17.59 -9.42
CA PRO A 783 4.34 -17.44 -8.23
C PRO A 783 5.83 -17.57 -8.57
N LEU A 784 6.67 -16.78 -7.91
CA LEU A 784 8.12 -16.78 -8.18
C LEU A 784 8.75 -18.16 -7.94
N GLU A 785 8.24 -18.89 -6.95
CA GLU A 785 8.58 -20.29 -6.66
C GLU A 785 8.39 -21.23 -7.87
N PHE A 786 7.34 -21.03 -8.68
CA PHE A 786 7.07 -21.89 -9.84
C PHE A 786 7.90 -21.49 -11.07
N TRP A 787 8.57 -20.34 -11.03
CA TRP A 787 9.30 -19.81 -12.17
C TRP A 787 10.42 -20.76 -12.57
N ASP A 788 11.28 -21.18 -11.64
CA ASP A 788 12.49 -21.97 -11.94
C ASP A 788 12.33 -23.49 -11.84
N GLU A 789 11.12 -23.97 -11.54
CA GLU A 789 10.83 -25.40 -11.59
C GLU A 789 10.99 -25.97 -13.00
N PRO A 790 11.44 -27.23 -13.18
CA PRO A 790 11.32 -27.94 -14.45
C PRO A 790 9.84 -28.07 -14.86
N ASP A 791 9.57 -28.08 -16.16
CA ASP A 791 8.22 -28.30 -16.70
C ASP A 791 7.72 -29.75 -16.55
#